data_AF-A0A120E8V7-F1
#
_entry.id   AF-A0A120E8V7-F1
#
_cell.length_a   1.000
_cell.length_b   1.000
_cell.length_c   1.000
_cell.angle_alpha   90.00
_cell.angle_beta   90.00
_cell.angle_gamma   90.00
#
_symmetry.space_group_name_H-M   'P 1'
#
loop_
_entity.id
_entity.type
_entity.pdbx_description
1 polymer ?
#
loop_
_entity_poly.entity_id
_entity_poly.type
_entity_poly.pdbx_seq_one_letter_code
_entity_poly.pdbx_strand_id
1 'polypeptide(L)'
;VEYVLLAEFDIDQGSTLKHQYPAPTGTDEHLLAEHMLPDGAHDRPEDWTVFYLGQVPALVTDPALLAKARADIKGKGRADQSPPQEAPNDDNGLLYVISLVRTKKDATVRRGALVKSLAIATRNPFIQIYKPLLLLALEDYFRNPSVAVLANLYDSLNAIDTTGLPALTLAERQILRTTDRKDLFEEKFPIPSGLGAGPSGSRADSRANLHGRSSSTQSAGAYSLAESSSNGHSADSSRPVPSTASSASAVTRPAGSFAVRGVQSVESLASIADPTTHSPSVGTSASLSRDDLSLSGSPNLSRATTLNSIDDDRGSHQQQQANRPLGTSGSSSRIPRSPSFTFSSQTSPILLAREIGPAGRPKDTHLFETKVSYNGLNLPVKIPLSTFPTEVGDYSLIKLVQTFSGPGSLAPGPHHPHLHTAGAQTPAIIVLLNAILTGQRVVFLGHGQPAGRVAELVLAACALASGGGSVLHGIEDRAFPYTNLSNLDNLQNIPGFIAGVCNPAFADRPSWWDVLCNIETGKVIVSKDLRPSSAPQAIHSILHRSSRRIGEGLGGSAGRDGVDEMGMLNGNSTTSEKLDPKADSTDVSFMQEILSAIQSHYGESVIRARFADYIHRFIRIASRYEEETTSATTIGHPCAAYNSAAAGAGYGAQASLGAGVVFVDEASGVRELVANAARIERWMQTQSYRLCQQSFRQSLQESPLPGVDLTHQISRLRLTRQMSATEASLIFATLSEYTQTDEQVIALLAQLPSHQGGLLPLAFGFFHASAQVRHHTLELFDNLSAHPTGAKFVASLNAFQRLAYVRLAAERETDLDHRHRHHHHDDDDDDDEELVTEPERARRQRDTTVTRESFA
;
A
#
# COMPACT_ATOMS: atom_id res chain seq x y z
N VAL A 1 -4.15 -12.35 19.32
CA VAL A 1 -2.82 -12.99 19.18
C VAL A 1 -2.97 -14.51 19.16
N GLU A 2 -2.14 -15.21 18.40
CA GLU A 2 -2.24 -16.67 18.21
C GLU A 2 -1.27 -17.40 19.14
N TYR A 3 0.01 -17.01 19.13
CA TYR A 3 1.06 -17.60 19.98
C TYR A 3 2.01 -16.54 20.56
N VAL A 4 2.62 -16.87 21.71
CA VAL A 4 3.85 -16.27 22.23
C VAL A 4 4.93 -17.35 22.26
N LEU A 5 6.07 -17.07 21.66
CA LEU A 5 7.19 -18.00 21.49
C LEU A 5 8.44 -17.46 22.20
N LEU A 6 9.26 -18.34 22.77
CA LEU A 6 10.55 -18.00 23.38
C LEU A 6 11.64 -18.97 22.94
N ALA A 7 12.69 -18.43 22.33
CA ALA A 7 13.89 -19.15 21.94
C ALA A 7 15.12 -18.68 22.74
N GLU A 8 16.11 -19.55 22.91
CA GLU A 8 17.40 -19.22 23.53
C GLU A 8 18.55 -19.93 22.80
N PHE A 9 19.73 -19.33 22.85
CA PHE A 9 20.93 -19.96 22.30
C PHE A 9 21.60 -20.84 23.36
N ASP A 10 21.62 -22.15 23.11
CA ASP A 10 22.43 -23.11 23.86
C ASP A 10 23.81 -23.31 23.21
N ILE A 11 24.83 -23.57 24.01
CA ILE A 11 26.22 -23.64 23.57
C ILE A 11 26.54 -24.95 22.84
N ASP A 12 25.88 -26.04 23.24
CA ASP A 12 26.15 -27.39 22.75
C ASP A 12 25.06 -27.85 21.74
N GLN A 13 23.89 -27.21 21.72
CA GLN A 13 22.78 -27.47 20.77
C GLN A 13 22.49 -26.34 19.77
N GLY A 14 22.95 -25.11 19.99
CA GLY A 14 22.67 -23.97 19.10
C GLY A 14 21.34 -23.26 19.38
N SER A 15 20.63 -22.82 18.34
CA SER A 15 19.35 -22.12 18.48
C SER A 15 18.23 -23.09 18.86
N THR A 16 17.62 -22.91 20.05
CA THR A 16 16.59 -23.82 20.57
C THR A 16 15.30 -23.08 20.94
N LEU A 17 14.14 -23.69 20.66
CA LEU A 17 12.83 -23.15 21.03
C LEU A 17 12.44 -23.69 22.42
N LYS A 18 12.54 -22.84 23.44
CA LYS A 18 12.42 -23.25 24.84
C LYS A 18 10.96 -23.40 25.28
N HIS A 19 10.11 -22.44 24.90
CA HIS A 19 8.71 -22.38 25.31
C HIS A 19 7.79 -21.90 24.17
N GLN A 20 6.61 -22.51 24.09
CA GLN A 20 5.52 -22.12 23.19
C GLN A 20 4.24 -21.97 24.04
N TYR A 21 3.46 -20.91 23.83
CA TYR A 21 2.22 -20.64 24.56
C TYR A 21 1.15 -20.08 23.60
N PRO A 22 -0.14 -20.48 23.69
CA PRO A 22 -0.75 -21.38 24.69
C PRO A 22 -0.55 -22.87 24.39
N ALA A 23 -0.08 -23.22 23.19
CA ALA A 23 0.16 -24.58 22.72
C ALA A 23 1.45 -24.63 21.88
N PRO A 24 2.00 -25.84 21.63
CA PRO A 24 2.93 -26.04 20.52
C PRO A 24 2.28 -25.60 19.19
N THR A 25 3.07 -24.98 18.33
CA THR A 25 2.65 -24.52 17.00
C THR A 25 2.39 -25.66 16.01
N GLY A 26 2.96 -26.85 16.23
CA GLY A 26 2.99 -27.95 15.25
C GLY A 26 4.04 -27.77 14.15
N THR A 27 4.79 -26.68 14.18
CA THR A 27 5.84 -26.28 13.22
C THR A 27 7.22 -26.81 13.65
N ASP A 28 8.20 -26.84 12.74
CA ASP A 28 9.58 -27.20 13.06
C ASP A 28 10.20 -26.25 14.11
N GLU A 29 10.48 -26.78 15.30
CA GLU A 29 10.97 -26.01 16.45
C GLU A 29 12.37 -25.43 16.24
N HIS A 30 13.24 -26.13 15.49
CA HIS A 30 14.60 -25.66 15.20
C HIS A 30 14.56 -24.54 14.16
N LEU A 31 13.76 -24.70 13.10
CA LEU A 31 13.55 -23.67 12.08
C LEU A 31 12.93 -22.41 12.70
N LEU A 32 11.96 -22.54 13.62
CA LEU A 32 11.42 -21.41 14.38
C LEU A 32 12.47 -20.73 15.25
N ALA A 33 13.27 -21.48 16.01
CA ALA A 33 14.32 -20.93 16.86
C ALA A 33 15.36 -20.14 16.06
N GLU A 34 15.72 -20.61 14.88
CA GLU A 34 16.62 -19.93 13.95
C GLU A 34 16.06 -18.59 13.44
N HIS A 35 14.79 -18.50 13.04
CA HIS A 35 14.18 -17.23 12.61
C HIS A 35 14.01 -16.23 13.76
N MET A 36 13.92 -16.72 15.00
CA MET A 36 13.91 -15.90 16.23
C MET A 36 15.30 -15.42 16.66
N LEU A 37 16.38 -16.08 16.24
CA LEU A 37 17.76 -15.83 16.67
C LEU A 37 18.66 -15.55 15.44
N PRO A 38 18.59 -14.34 14.85
CA PRO A 38 19.21 -14.04 13.56
C PRO A 38 20.74 -14.10 13.55
N ASP A 39 21.31 -14.34 12.36
CA ASP A 39 22.73 -14.18 12.06
C ASP A 39 23.24 -12.80 12.54
N GLY A 40 24.24 -12.80 13.43
CA GLY A 40 24.83 -11.59 14.03
C GLY A 40 24.09 -11.02 15.26
N ALA A 41 23.03 -11.66 15.78
CA ALA A 41 22.32 -11.22 16.99
C ALA A 41 23.23 -11.05 18.22
N HIS A 42 24.31 -11.83 18.30
CA HIS A 42 25.21 -11.86 19.46
C HIS A 42 26.20 -10.69 19.50
N ASP A 43 26.41 -10.00 18.37
CA ASP A 43 27.25 -8.80 18.29
C ASP A 43 26.51 -7.54 18.76
N ARG A 44 25.20 -7.63 18.98
CA ARG A 44 24.30 -6.52 19.32
C ARG A 44 23.66 -6.75 20.69
N PRO A 45 23.41 -5.70 21.49
CA PRO A 45 22.68 -5.84 22.75
C PRO A 45 21.20 -6.17 22.51
N GLU A 46 20.67 -5.79 21.35
CA GLU A 46 19.30 -5.97 20.91
C GLU A 46 19.24 -6.01 19.37
N ASP A 47 18.38 -6.86 18.81
CA ASP A 47 17.97 -6.83 17.40
C ASP A 47 16.50 -7.28 17.31
N TRP A 48 15.86 -7.01 16.17
CA TRP A 48 14.46 -7.30 15.93
C TRP A 48 14.32 -8.12 14.64
N THR A 49 13.43 -9.11 14.58
CA THR A 49 13.09 -9.81 13.34
C THR A 49 11.59 -9.81 13.06
N VAL A 50 11.25 -9.93 11.77
CA VAL A 50 9.91 -10.22 11.28
C VAL A 50 10.00 -11.40 10.35
N PHE A 51 9.15 -12.41 10.55
CA PHE A 51 9.01 -13.57 9.67
C PHE A 51 7.55 -14.05 9.71
N TYR A 52 7.11 -14.85 8.74
CA TYR A 52 5.72 -15.32 8.70
C TYR A 52 5.64 -16.85 8.84
N LEU A 53 4.49 -17.34 9.31
CA LEU A 53 4.12 -18.75 9.32
C LEU A 53 2.98 -18.99 8.32
N GLY A 54 2.88 -20.20 7.79
CA GLY A 54 1.92 -20.62 6.74
C GLY A 54 2.46 -20.62 5.31
N GLN A 55 3.64 -20.02 5.04
CA GLN A 55 4.15 -19.81 3.68
C GLN A 55 4.65 -21.07 2.95
N VAL A 56 5.20 -22.02 3.72
CA VAL A 56 5.76 -23.28 3.23
C VAL A 56 5.36 -24.39 4.19
N PRO A 57 5.28 -25.67 3.75
CA PRO A 57 4.87 -26.78 4.62
C PRO A 57 5.63 -26.87 5.96
N ALA A 58 6.95 -26.58 5.95
CA ALA A 58 7.79 -26.56 7.15
C ALA A 58 7.50 -25.40 8.13
N LEU A 59 6.72 -24.40 7.72
CA LEU A 59 6.28 -23.25 8.51
C LEU A 59 4.76 -23.20 8.73
N VAL A 60 4.01 -24.25 8.39
CA VAL A 60 2.56 -24.34 8.71
C VAL A 60 2.37 -24.59 10.21
N THR A 61 1.37 -23.96 10.82
CA THR A 61 0.93 -24.24 12.19
C THR A 61 -0.29 -25.15 12.21
N ASP A 62 -0.42 -26.00 13.22
CA ASP A 62 -1.61 -26.84 13.46
C ASP A 62 -2.71 -26.03 14.19
N PRO A 63 -3.84 -25.69 13.52
CA PRO A 63 -4.92 -24.93 14.13
C PRO A 63 -5.72 -25.76 15.15
N ALA A 64 -5.70 -27.10 15.09
CA ALA A 64 -6.45 -27.95 16.01
C ALA A 64 -5.80 -27.97 17.41
N LEU A 65 -4.47 -27.93 17.50
CA LEU A 65 -3.76 -27.76 18.77
C LEU A 65 -4.13 -26.42 19.44
N LEU A 66 -4.13 -25.33 18.67
CA LEU A 66 -4.49 -24.00 19.15
C LEU A 66 -5.98 -23.90 19.55
N ALA A 67 -6.89 -24.46 18.74
CA ALA A 67 -8.31 -24.51 19.05
C ALA A 67 -8.60 -25.28 20.35
N LYS A 68 -7.95 -26.43 20.54
CA LYS A 68 -8.04 -27.21 21.78
C LYS A 68 -7.54 -26.42 22.99
N ALA A 69 -6.34 -25.84 22.93
CA ALA A 69 -5.80 -25.07 24.04
C ALA A 69 -6.65 -23.82 24.38
N ARG A 70 -7.23 -23.16 23.36
CA ARG A 70 -8.21 -22.07 23.56
C ARG A 70 -9.49 -22.55 24.26
N ALA A 71 -9.96 -23.77 23.98
CA ALA A 71 -11.08 -24.38 24.68
C ALA A 71 -10.72 -24.74 26.13
N ASP A 72 -9.55 -25.36 26.36
CA ASP A 72 -9.06 -25.74 27.70
C ASP A 72 -8.87 -24.51 28.61
N ILE A 73 -8.40 -23.37 28.06
CA ILE A 73 -8.27 -22.09 28.78
C ILE A 73 -9.66 -21.50 29.12
N LYS A 74 -10.62 -21.52 28.19
CA LYS A 74 -12.00 -21.03 28.44
C LYS A 74 -12.79 -21.95 29.40
N GLY A 75 -12.47 -23.25 29.44
CA GLY A 75 -13.23 -24.30 30.12
C GLY A 75 -13.39 -24.20 31.64
N LYS A 76 -12.84 -23.16 32.30
CA LYS A 76 -12.99 -22.93 33.75
C LYS A 76 -14.06 -21.89 34.15
N GLY A 77 -14.76 -21.27 33.20
CA GLY A 77 -15.73 -20.21 33.49
C GLY A 77 -17.07 -20.34 32.76
N ARG A 78 -18.04 -21.04 33.39
CA ARG A 78 -19.43 -21.27 32.93
C ARG A 78 -19.57 -21.94 31.56
N ALA A 79 -20.17 -23.13 31.55
CA ALA A 79 -20.72 -23.71 30.34
C ALA A 79 -21.98 -22.93 29.92
N ASP A 80 -21.95 -22.33 28.73
CA ASP A 80 -23.15 -21.98 27.97
C ASP A 80 -23.19 -22.90 26.75
N GLN A 81 -24.36 -23.47 26.43
CA GLN A 81 -24.49 -24.55 25.46
C GLN A 81 -25.01 -24.05 24.10
N SER A 82 -24.30 -23.10 23.51
CA SER A 82 -24.34 -22.90 22.06
C SER A 82 -23.37 -23.88 21.37
N PRO A 83 -23.81 -24.64 20.35
CA PRO A 83 -22.87 -25.40 19.53
C PRO A 83 -21.92 -24.43 18.82
N PRO A 84 -20.71 -24.86 18.43
CA PRO A 84 -19.81 -24.04 17.61
C PRO A 84 -20.48 -23.79 16.27
N GLN A 85 -21.08 -22.61 16.11
CA GLN A 85 -21.57 -22.12 14.84
C GLN A 85 -20.36 -22.04 13.90
N GLU A 86 -20.43 -22.78 12.79
CA GLU A 86 -19.28 -22.99 11.89
C GLU A 86 -18.72 -21.64 11.44
N ALA A 87 -17.47 -21.37 11.83
CA ALA A 87 -16.78 -20.16 11.40
C ALA A 87 -16.66 -20.21 9.87
N PRO A 88 -17.05 -19.14 9.14
CA PRO A 88 -17.28 -19.20 7.70
C PRO A 88 -15.96 -19.36 6.94
N ASN A 89 -15.57 -20.61 6.67
CA ASN A 89 -14.30 -21.01 6.03
C ASN A 89 -13.13 -20.10 6.42
N ASP A 90 -12.78 -20.12 7.71
CA ASP A 90 -11.69 -19.30 8.26
C ASP A 90 -10.36 -19.74 7.62
N ASP A 91 -9.99 -19.03 6.55
CA ASP A 91 -8.92 -19.41 5.64
C ASP A 91 -7.60 -19.48 6.43
N ASN A 92 -6.77 -20.49 6.18
CA ASN A 92 -5.60 -20.80 7.02
C ASN A 92 -4.40 -19.88 6.70
N GLY A 93 -4.68 -18.58 6.60
CA GLY A 93 -3.79 -17.53 6.15
C GLY A 93 -2.68 -17.20 7.15
N LEU A 94 -1.74 -16.41 6.65
CA LEU A 94 -0.44 -16.12 7.27
C LEU A 94 -0.54 -15.64 8.72
N LEU A 95 0.42 -16.09 9.54
CA LEU A 95 0.69 -15.49 10.84
C LEU A 95 1.93 -14.62 10.76
N TYR A 96 1.78 -13.33 11.04
CA TYR A 96 2.88 -12.39 11.12
C TYR A 96 3.55 -12.53 12.49
N VAL A 97 4.85 -12.81 12.52
CA VAL A 97 5.64 -12.94 13.74
C VAL A 97 6.56 -11.74 13.87
N ILE A 98 6.45 -11.02 15.00
CA ILE A 98 7.46 -10.03 15.42
C ILE A 98 8.26 -10.61 16.58
N SER A 99 9.58 -10.51 16.48
CA SER A 99 10.55 -11.15 17.36
C SER A 99 11.57 -10.14 17.87
N LEU A 100 11.89 -10.22 19.16
CA LEU A 100 12.86 -9.40 19.87
C LEU A 100 13.94 -10.31 20.45
N VAL A 101 15.18 -10.18 19.97
CA VAL A 101 16.35 -10.83 20.58
C VAL A 101 17.13 -9.81 21.42
N ARG A 102 17.52 -10.19 22.64
CA ARG A 102 18.42 -9.40 23.50
C ARG A 102 19.58 -10.24 24.01
N THR A 103 20.77 -9.66 23.96
CA THR A 103 22.04 -10.26 24.40
C THR A 103 22.51 -9.58 25.67
N LYS A 104 22.45 -10.28 26.81
CA LYS A 104 23.02 -9.79 28.08
C LYS A 104 24.35 -10.46 28.36
N LYS A 105 25.43 -9.69 28.50
CA LYS A 105 26.74 -10.21 28.91
C LYS A 105 26.67 -10.68 30.37
N ASP A 106 27.13 -11.89 30.63
CA ASP A 106 27.09 -12.55 31.94
C ASP A 106 28.32 -13.46 32.07
N ALA A 107 29.24 -13.08 32.95
CA ALA A 107 30.50 -13.79 33.18
C ALA A 107 30.33 -15.12 33.95
N THR A 108 29.14 -15.43 34.48
CA THR A 108 28.86 -16.71 35.14
C THR A 108 28.55 -17.84 34.16
N VAL A 109 28.27 -17.51 32.89
CA VAL A 109 27.85 -18.44 31.84
C VAL A 109 29.03 -18.80 30.94
N ARG A 110 29.12 -20.07 30.50
CA ARG A 110 30.22 -20.63 29.66
C ARG A 110 30.60 -19.79 28.42
N ARG A 111 29.68 -19.02 27.83
CA ARG A 111 29.91 -18.15 26.64
C ARG A 111 30.14 -16.67 26.99
N GLY A 112 30.06 -16.28 28.26
CA GLY A 112 30.15 -14.87 28.69
C GLY A 112 28.91 -14.02 28.37
N ALA A 113 27.85 -14.61 27.82
CA ALA A 113 26.59 -13.94 27.49
C ALA A 113 25.41 -14.91 27.43
N LEU A 114 24.23 -14.38 27.72
CA LEU A 114 22.91 -14.99 27.52
C LEU A 114 22.21 -14.31 26.33
N VAL A 115 21.89 -15.09 25.29
CA VAL A 115 21.08 -14.63 24.16
C VAL A 115 19.70 -15.28 24.26
N LYS A 116 18.66 -14.45 24.36
CA LYS A 116 17.26 -14.91 24.44
C LYS A 116 16.39 -14.08 23.49
N SER A 117 15.41 -14.73 22.88
CA SER A 117 14.46 -14.11 21.96
C SER A 117 13.02 -14.41 22.37
N LEU A 118 12.16 -13.40 22.31
CA LEU A 118 10.73 -13.48 22.61
C LEU A 118 9.94 -12.94 21.41
N ALA A 119 8.94 -13.69 20.96
CA ALA A 119 8.17 -13.35 19.77
C ALA A 119 6.65 -13.50 19.96
N ILE A 120 5.90 -12.75 19.16
CA ILE A 120 4.43 -12.74 19.12
C ILE A 120 3.99 -13.07 17.70
N ALA A 121 3.18 -14.13 17.54
CA ALA A 121 2.57 -14.52 16.28
C ALA A 121 1.09 -14.08 16.22
N THR A 122 0.67 -13.42 15.15
CA THR A 122 -0.68 -12.84 15.04
C THR A 122 -1.14 -12.65 13.60
N ARG A 123 -2.47 -12.65 13.40
CA ARG A 123 -3.13 -12.26 12.14
C ARG A 123 -3.24 -10.74 11.95
N ASN A 124 -2.86 -9.93 12.96
CA ASN A 124 -2.92 -8.46 12.88
C ASN A 124 -1.67 -7.90 12.16
N PRO A 125 -1.77 -7.23 11.01
CA PRO A 125 -0.61 -6.78 10.22
C PRO A 125 0.19 -5.67 10.91
N PHE A 126 -0.42 -4.88 11.79
CA PHE A 126 0.21 -3.78 12.54
C PHE A 126 1.11 -4.26 13.71
N ILE A 127 1.97 -5.25 13.46
CA ILE A 127 2.81 -5.96 14.44
C ILE A 127 3.70 -5.06 15.34
N GLN A 128 4.02 -3.85 14.91
CA GLN A 128 4.93 -2.96 15.64
C GLN A 128 4.33 -2.42 16.96
N ILE A 129 3.00 -2.45 17.12
CA ILE A 129 2.34 -2.01 18.37
C ILE A 129 2.77 -2.82 19.61
N TYR A 130 3.26 -4.04 19.41
CA TYR A 130 3.64 -4.94 20.51
C TYR A 130 5.08 -4.74 21.00
N LYS A 131 5.89 -3.88 20.36
CA LYS A 131 7.30 -3.65 20.75
C LYS A 131 7.49 -3.27 22.23
N PRO A 132 6.69 -2.36 22.84
CA PRO A 132 6.85 -2.02 24.26
C PRO A 132 6.57 -3.20 25.20
N LEU A 133 5.61 -4.06 24.84
CA LEU A 133 5.26 -5.26 25.60
C LEU A 133 6.37 -6.32 25.51
N LEU A 134 6.93 -6.55 24.31
CA LEU A 134 8.05 -7.47 24.12
C LEU A 134 9.28 -7.07 24.95
N LEU A 135 9.64 -5.77 24.92
CA LEU A 135 10.76 -5.24 25.70
C LEU A 135 10.60 -5.49 27.21
N LEU A 136 9.41 -5.20 27.73
CA LEU A 136 9.08 -5.34 29.15
C LEU A 136 8.98 -6.81 29.58
N ALA A 137 8.28 -7.64 28.81
CA ALA A 137 8.09 -9.06 29.11
C ALA A 137 9.38 -9.87 28.99
N LEU A 138 10.24 -9.58 27.99
CA LEU A 138 11.55 -10.23 27.90
C LEU A 138 12.46 -9.79 29.07
N GLU A 139 12.37 -8.54 29.52
CA GLU A 139 13.12 -8.12 30.71
C GLU A 139 12.64 -8.81 32.00
N ASP A 140 11.32 -8.94 32.19
CA ASP A 140 10.77 -9.69 33.32
C ASP A 140 11.09 -11.18 33.23
N TYR A 141 11.17 -11.78 32.03
CA TYR A 141 11.67 -13.15 31.84
C TYR A 141 13.18 -13.29 32.13
N PHE A 142 13.98 -12.24 31.90
CA PHE A 142 15.38 -12.22 32.35
C PHE A 142 15.52 -12.11 33.88
N ARG A 143 14.53 -11.55 34.58
CA ARG A 143 14.50 -11.48 36.05
C ARG A 143 13.99 -12.79 36.66
N ASN A 144 12.87 -13.30 36.16
CA ASN A 144 12.13 -14.46 36.66
C ASN A 144 11.78 -15.42 35.49
N PRO A 145 12.73 -16.27 35.03
CA PRO A 145 12.53 -17.14 33.87
C PRO A 145 11.45 -18.19 34.14
N SER A 146 10.24 -17.95 33.66
CA SER A 146 9.07 -18.81 33.88
C SER A 146 8.03 -18.66 32.76
N VAL A 147 7.29 -19.74 32.49
CA VAL A 147 6.19 -19.76 31.49
C VAL A 147 5.05 -18.80 31.89
N ALA A 148 4.91 -18.48 33.18
CA ALA A 148 3.94 -17.50 33.67
C ALA A 148 4.12 -16.10 33.05
N VAL A 149 5.34 -15.71 32.67
CA VAL A 149 5.59 -14.43 31.97
C VAL A 149 5.00 -14.46 30.56
N LEU A 150 5.12 -15.59 29.86
CA LEU A 150 4.54 -15.77 28.52
C LEU A 150 3.00 -15.82 28.57
N ALA A 151 2.44 -16.51 29.56
CA ALA A 151 1.00 -16.58 29.78
C ALA A 151 0.40 -15.18 30.07
N ASN A 152 0.98 -14.46 31.03
CA ASN A 152 0.60 -13.09 31.36
C ASN A 152 0.72 -12.14 30.15
N LEU A 153 1.78 -12.27 29.34
CA LEU A 153 1.92 -11.53 28.08
C LEU A 153 0.79 -11.88 27.09
N TYR A 154 0.50 -13.16 26.88
CA TYR A 154 -0.58 -13.61 26.00
C TYR A 154 -1.95 -13.10 26.45
N ASP A 155 -2.26 -13.21 27.73
CA ASP A 155 -3.52 -12.75 28.30
C ASP A 155 -3.65 -11.23 28.17
N SER A 156 -2.58 -10.48 28.50
CA SER A 156 -2.51 -9.02 28.30
C SER A 156 -2.72 -8.62 26.84
N LEU A 157 -2.09 -9.33 25.89
CA LEU A 157 -2.21 -9.08 24.45
C LEU A 157 -3.61 -9.35 23.89
N ASN A 158 -4.33 -10.31 24.46
CA ASN A 158 -5.69 -10.66 24.04
C ASN A 158 -6.77 -9.90 24.85
N ALA A 159 -6.39 -9.21 25.93
CA ALA A 159 -7.24 -8.30 26.70
C ALA A 159 -7.21 -6.84 26.20
N ILE A 160 -6.56 -6.56 25.06
CA ILE A 160 -6.59 -5.23 24.42
C ILE A 160 -8.01 -4.94 23.93
N ASP A 161 -8.61 -3.87 24.46
CA ASP A 161 -9.95 -3.44 24.05
C ASP A 161 -9.95 -2.90 22.62
N THR A 162 -10.70 -3.57 21.74
CA THR A 162 -10.97 -3.20 20.35
C THR A 162 -12.45 -2.92 20.08
N THR A 163 -13.31 -2.92 21.10
CA THR A 163 -14.78 -2.78 20.95
C THR A 163 -15.21 -1.46 20.29
N GLY A 164 -14.37 -0.43 20.37
CA GLY A 164 -14.58 0.86 19.72
C GLY A 164 -13.87 1.08 18.38
N LEU A 165 -13.25 0.05 17.79
CA LEU A 165 -12.53 0.16 16.53
C LEU A 165 -13.51 0.44 15.36
N PRO A 166 -13.35 1.52 14.58
CA PRO A 166 -14.28 1.83 13.50
C PRO A 166 -14.14 0.85 12.32
N ALA A 167 -15.26 0.36 11.80
CA ALA A 167 -15.30 -0.42 10.57
C ALA A 167 -15.18 0.51 9.36
N LEU A 168 -13.99 0.54 8.74
CA LEU A 168 -13.69 1.36 7.57
C LEU A 168 -13.59 0.54 6.28
N THR A 169 -14.31 0.99 5.24
CA THR A 169 -14.27 0.39 3.89
C THR A 169 -12.95 0.66 3.18
N LEU A 170 -12.69 -0.02 2.06
CA LEU A 170 -11.46 0.16 1.27
C LEU A 170 -11.31 1.63 0.81
N ALA A 171 -12.40 2.23 0.30
CA ALA A 171 -12.43 3.63 -0.14
C ALA A 171 -12.16 4.62 1.01
N GLU A 172 -12.66 4.35 2.21
CA GLU A 172 -12.44 5.21 3.39
C GLU A 172 -11.00 5.15 3.88
N ARG A 173 -10.37 3.97 3.87
CA ARG A 173 -8.93 3.83 4.15
C ARG A 173 -8.08 4.49 3.08
N GLN A 174 -8.48 4.43 1.81
CA GLN A 174 -7.81 5.12 0.70
C GLN A 174 -7.90 6.65 0.85
N ILE A 175 -9.04 7.18 1.29
CA ILE A 175 -9.18 8.60 1.65
C ILE A 175 -8.25 8.95 2.82
N LEU A 176 -8.30 8.22 3.93
CA LEU A 176 -7.42 8.47 5.09
C LEU A 176 -5.93 8.34 4.76
N ARG A 177 -5.53 7.47 3.83
CA ARG A 177 -4.11 7.35 3.44
C ARG A 177 -3.61 8.48 2.54
N THR A 178 -4.51 9.24 1.93
CA THR A 178 -4.19 10.30 0.94
C THR A 178 -4.53 11.71 1.40
N THR A 179 -4.70 11.91 2.71
CA THR A 179 -5.02 13.20 3.34
C THR A 179 -4.37 13.32 4.71
N ASP A 180 -3.97 14.53 5.10
CA ASP A 180 -3.46 14.81 6.45
C ASP A 180 -4.58 15.31 7.41
N ARG A 181 -5.85 15.34 6.94
CA ARG A 181 -7.01 15.80 7.73
C ARG A 181 -7.38 14.81 8.83
N LYS A 182 -7.04 15.18 10.07
CA LYS A 182 -7.23 14.42 11.32
C LYS A 182 -8.70 14.23 11.77
N ASP A 183 -9.66 14.79 11.04
CA ASP A 183 -11.07 14.90 11.41
C ASP A 183 -12.04 14.15 10.47
N LEU A 184 -11.54 13.39 9.49
CA LEU A 184 -12.40 12.61 8.59
C LEU A 184 -12.90 11.33 9.28
N PHE A 185 -14.16 10.96 9.02
CA PHE A 185 -14.81 9.78 9.61
C PHE A 185 -14.92 9.79 11.14
N GLU A 186 -14.88 10.97 11.77
CA GLU A 186 -15.01 11.15 13.23
C GLU A 186 -16.34 10.61 13.77
N GLU A 187 -17.39 10.61 12.96
CA GLU A 187 -18.72 10.09 13.26
C GLU A 187 -18.79 8.55 13.37
N LYS A 188 -17.79 7.84 12.82
CA LYS A 188 -17.68 6.38 12.95
C LYS A 188 -17.02 5.92 14.26
N PHE A 189 -16.46 6.84 15.05
CA PHE A 189 -15.88 6.52 16.36
C PHE A 189 -16.95 6.59 17.45
N PRO A 190 -16.98 5.65 18.41
CA PRO A 190 -17.95 5.71 19.50
C PRO A 190 -17.72 6.96 20.36
N ILE A 191 -18.77 7.79 20.40
CA ILE A 191 -18.89 8.90 21.35
C ILE A 191 -18.84 8.28 22.77
N PRO A 192 -17.95 8.76 23.66
CA PRO A 192 -17.86 8.21 25.01
C PRO A 192 -19.13 8.51 25.82
N SER A 193 -19.89 7.46 26.10
CA SER A 193 -21.13 7.50 26.91
C SER A 193 -20.86 8.02 28.32
N GLY A 194 -21.03 9.33 28.53
CA GLY A 194 -20.75 10.00 29.80
C GLY A 194 -20.77 11.53 29.77
N LEU A 195 -20.85 12.17 28.60
CA LEU A 195 -20.90 13.63 28.44
C LEU A 195 -22.11 14.07 27.59
N GLY A 196 -23.33 13.79 28.07
CA GLY A 196 -24.56 14.25 27.43
C GLY A 196 -25.82 13.99 28.27
N ALA A 197 -26.59 15.05 28.52
CA ALA A 197 -27.93 15.09 29.13
C ALA A 197 -28.14 14.45 30.53
N GLY A 198 -28.60 15.27 31.48
CA GLY A 198 -29.23 14.78 32.72
C GLY A 198 -30.68 14.31 32.50
N PRO A 199 -31.29 13.60 33.46
CA PRO A 199 -32.57 12.92 33.24
C PRO A 199 -33.78 13.85 33.36
N SER A 200 -34.28 14.36 32.23
CA SER A 200 -35.69 14.77 32.09
C SER A 200 -36.56 13.54 31.83
N GLY A 201 -37.34 13.13 32.82
CA GLY A 201 -38.19 11.93 32.74
C GLY A 201 -39.58 12.16 32.15
N SER A 202 -40.33 11.04 32.03
CA SER A 202 -41.73 10.92 31.57
C SER A 202 -41.98 11.05 30.04
N ARG A 203 -42.98 10.39 29.44
CA ARG A 203 -43.52 9.01 29.60
C ARG A 203 -44.64 8.77 28.55
N ALA A 204 -44.45 7.80 27.65
CA ALA A 204 -45.46 7.01 26.91
C ALA A 204 -44.66 6.02 26.03
N ASP A 205 -44.82 4.69 26.02
CA ASP A 205 -46.01 3.82 25.97
C ASP A 205 -46.80 4.03 24.65
N SER A 206 -47.12 3.01 23.83
CA SER A 206 -47.37 1.60 24.16
C SER A 206 -46.89 0.59 23.11
N ARG A 207 -46.87 -0.70 23.50
CA ARG A 207 -46.66 -1.89 22.64
C ARG A 207 -47.83 -2.15 21.68
N ALA A 208 -47.55 -2.81 20.55
CA ALA A 208 -48.43 -3.87 20.00
C ALA A 208 -47.65 -4.86 19.10
N ASN A 209 -47.91 -6.16 19.27
CA ASN A 209 -47.62 -7.22 18.29
C ASN A 209 -48.89 -7.48 17.45
N LEU A 210 -48.73 -8.12 16.28
CA LEU A 210 -49.58 -9.15 15.62
C LEU A 210 -49.12 -9.22 14.14
N HIS A 211 -48.71 -10.37 13.57
CA HIS A 211 -49.53 -11.47 13.02
C HIS A 211 -50.57 -11.00 11.97
N GLY A 212 -50.75 -11.67 10.82
CA GLY A 212 -50.07 -12.86 10.28
C GLY A 212 -51.00 -13.70 9.37
N ARG A 213 -50.46 -14.31 8.30
CA ARG A 213 -51.09 -15.26 7.33
C ARG A 213 -49.97 -15.75 6.40
N SER A 214 -49.96 -16.92 5.77
CA SER A 214 -50.78 -18.16 5.76
C SER A 214 -50.01 -19.21 4.92
N SER A 215 -50.20 -20.53 4.94
CA SER A 215 -51.03 -21.47 5.73
C SER A 215 -50.47 -22.90 5.53
N SER A 216 -50.87 -23.88 6.35
CA SER A 216 -50.27 -25.23 6.37
C SER A 216 -51.09 -26.34 5.70
N THR A 217 -50.38 -27.37 5.23
CA THR A 217 -50.77 -28.78 5.18
C THR A 217 -49.67 -29.56 5.92
N GLN A 218 -49.93 -30.35 6.96
CA GLN A 218 -50.65 -31.64 7.01
C GLN A 218 -50.07 -32.71 6.06
N SER A 219 -49.83 -33.97 6.47
CA SER A 219 -49.69 -34.58 7.82
C SER A 219 -49.39 -36.09 7.66
N ALA A 220 -48.42 -36.65 8.39
CA ALA A 220 -48.37 -38.09 8.77
C ALA A 220 -47.12 -38.36 9.64
N GLY A 221 -47.13 -39.44 10.41
CA GLY A 221 -45.94 -40.01 11.06
C GLY A 221 -46.04 -41.53 11.17
N ALA A 222 -44.91 -42.24 11.14
CA ALA A 222 -44.87 -43.69 11.32
C ALA A 222 -43.51 -44.21 11.87
N TYR A 223 -43.59 -44.77 13.07
CA TYR A 223 -43.01 -46.00 13.68
C TYR A 223 -41.90 -46.84 12.97
N SER A 224 -41.33 -47.78 13.76
CA SER A 224 -40.43 -48.91 13.39
C SER A 224 -38.93 -48.55 13.46
N LEU A 225 -38.12 -49.11 14.38
CA LEU A 225 -37.55 -50.50 14.42
C LEU A 225 -36.81 -50.88 13.12
N ALA A 226 -35.67 -51.57 13.08
CA ALA A 226 -34.61 -52.07 13.98
C ALA A 226 -33.88 -53.20 13.17
N GLU A 227 -33.00 -54.00 13.78
CA GLU A 227 -32.14 -55.05 13.17
C GLU A 227 -30.91 -54.51 12.41
N SER A 228 -29.65 -54.94 12.57
CA SER A 228 -28.96 -56.07 13.26
C SER A 228 -28.63 -57.35 12.45
N SER A 229 -27.45 -57.38 11.82
CA SER A 229 -26.56 -58.55 11.61
C SER A 229 -25.20 -58.03 11.06
N SER A 230 -23.97 -58.44 11.40
CA SER A 230 -23.35 -59.62 12.04
C SER A 230 -22.79 -60.69 11.09
N ASN A 231 -21.49 -60.62 10.78
CA ASN A 231 -20.50 -61.68 10.44
C ASN A 231 -19.25 -61.03 9.79
N GLY A 232 -18.01 -61.58 9.84
CA GLY A 232 -17.49 -62.74 10.57
C GLY A 232 -16.17 -63.28 9.98
N HIS A 233 -15.20 -63.66 10.84
CA HIS A 233 -13.88 -64.29 10.55
C HIS A 233 -12.78 -63.33 9.97
N SER A 234 -11.47 -63.35 10.33
CA SER A 234 -10.49 -64.36 10.83
C SER A 234 -9.84 -65.21 9.72
N ALA A 235 -8.52 -65.54 9.68
CA ALA A 235 -7.39 -65.36 10.62
C ALA A 235 -6.03 -65.21 9.84
N ASP A 236 -5.01 -64.48 10.33
CA ASP A 236 -3.82 -64.92 11.12
C ASP A 236 -2.66 -65.63 10.36
N SER A 237 -1.43 -65.08 10.43
CA SER A 237 -0.15 -65.83 10.60
C SER A 237 1.12 -64.95 10.70
N SER A 238 2.02 -65.37 11.58
CA SER A 238 3.32 -64.85 12.05
C SER A 238 4.50 -64.62 11.07
N ARG A 239 5.34 -63.59 11.36
CA ARG A 239 6.81 -63.58 11.76
C ARG A 239 7.78 -64.70 11.25
N PRO A 240 9.15 -64.55 11.29
CA PRO A 240 10.02 -63.52 11.91
C PRO A 240 11.26 -63.05 11.07
N VAL A 241 12.25 -62.40 11.73
CA VAL A 241 13.58 -61.94 11.21
C VAL A 241 14.67 -63.04 11.32
N PRO A 242 15.84 -62.93 10.64
CA PRO A 242 17.08 -62.56 11.37
C PRO A 242 18.14 -61.74 10.54
N SER A 243 19.32 -61.51 11.14
CA SER A 243 20.43 -60.62 10.72
C SER A 243 21.75 -61.34 10.34
N THR A 244 22.71 -60.69 9.64
CA THR A 244 24.20 -60.66 9.93
C THR A 244 25.06 -59.93 8.87
N ALA A 245 26.11 -59.19 9.32
CA ALA A 245 27.47 -58.99 8.71
C ALA A 245 27.58 -58.40 7.24
N SER A 246 28.70 -58.18 6.51
CA SER A 246 30.19 -57.99 6.72
C SER A 246 30.85 -57.61 5.35
N SER A 247 32.05 -56.99 5.16
CA SER A 247 32.93 -56.11 5.99
C SER A 247 34.21 -55.64 5.22
N ALA A 248 34.74 -54.44 5.52
CA ALA A 248 36.16 -53.98 5.39
C ALA A 248 36.81 -53.54 4.03
N SER A 249 37.84 -52.67 4.16
CA SER A 249 38.99 -52.34 3.25
C SER A 249 38.94 -51.05 2.38
N ALA A 250 40.05 -50.44 1.92
CA ALA A 250 41.23 -49.85 2.63
C ALA A 250 42.25 -49.16 1.66
N VAL A 251 42.82 -47.98 2.02
CA VAL A 251 44.14 -47.41 1.57
C VAL A 251 44.18 -46.92 0.07
N THR A 252 44.84 -45.85 -0.42
CA THR A 252 46.23 -45.32 -0.27
C THR A 252 46.38 -43.79 -0.61
N ARG A 253 47.51 -43.16 -0.25
CA ARG A 253 48.04 -41.84 -0.77
C ARG A 253 49.39 -42.06 -1.51
N PRO A 254 49.86 -41.21 -2.45
CA PRO A 254 50.60 -39.93 -2.20
C PRO A 254 50.12 -38.78 -3.14
N ALA A 255 50.34 -37.46 -2.95
CA ALA A 255 51.46 -36.61 -2.47
C ALA A 255 52.44 -36.12 -3.57
N GLY A 256 52.61 -34.79 -3.68
CA GLY A 256 53.48 -34.04 -4.60
C GLY A 256 53.55 -32.55 -4.20
N SER A 257 54.58 -31.78 -4.59
CA SER A 257 54.92 -30.46 -4.00
C SER A 257 55.65 -29.51 -4.97
N PHE A 258 55.97 -28.29 -4.51
CA PHE A 258 56.78 -27.20 -5.12
C PHE A 258 56.07 -26.33 -6.19
N ALA A 259 56.38 -25.02 -6.37
CA ALA A 259 57.32 -24.10 -5.69
C ALA A 259 56.84 -22.60 -5.74
N VAL A 260 57.61 -21.69 -5.13
CA VAL A 260 57.31 -20.24 -4.95
C VAL A 260 58.25 -19.33 -5.76
N ARG A 261 57.69 -18.26 -6.40
CA ARG A 261 58.27 -16.93 -6.78
C ARG A 261 57.29 -16.22 -7.75
N GLY A 262 57.09 -14.90 -7.82
CA GLY A 262 57.42 -13.80 -6.89
C GLY A 262 57.92 -12.51 -7.57
N VAL A 263 57.23 -11.36 -7.35
CA VAL A 263 57.74 -9.95 -7.39
C VAL A 263 58.13 -9.43 -8.83
N GLN A 264 57.90 -8.20 -9.35
CA GLN A 264 57.64 -6.81 -8.86
C GLN A 264 56.98 -5.92 -9.97
N SER A 265 56.54 -4.67 -9.63
CA SER A 265 56.64 -3.33 -10.33
C SER A 265 56.72 -3.16 -11.88
N VAL A 266 56.40 -2.02 -12.55
CA VAL A 266 55.95 -0.63 -12.21
C VAL A 266 55.30 0.11 -13.42
N GLU A 267 54.51 1.16 -13.12
CA GLU A 267 54.29 2.48 -13.80
C GLU A 267 54.47 2.73 -15.32
N SER A 268 53.44 3.36 -15.93
CA SER A 268 53.46 4.57 -16.82
C SER A 268 52.01 4.93 -17.21
N LEU A 269 51.41 6.13 -17.13
CA LEU A 269 51.73 7.57 -17.28
C LEU A 269 51.38 8.19 -18.66
N ALA A 270 50.39 9.11 -18.63
CA ALA A 270 50.05 10.16 -19.62
C ALA A 270 49.56 9.69 -21.04
N SER A 271 48.94 10.51 -21.92
CA SER A 271 48.69 11.97 -21.90
C SER A 271 47.47 12.40 -22.76
N ILE A 272 46.84 13.53 -22.40
CA ILE A 272 46.34 14.65 -23.26
C ILE A 272 45.49 14.34 -24.52
N ALA A 273 44.24 14.85 -24.57
CA ALA A 273 43.75 15.82 -25.59
C ALA A 273 42.25 16.21 -25.43
N ASP A 274 42.00 17.52 -25.35
CA ASP A 274 40.74 18.23 -25.68
C ASP A 274 41.07 19.10 -26.93
N PRO A 275 40.14 19.62 -27.79
CA PRO A 275 39.12 20.60 -27.36
C PRO A 275 37.84 20.74 -28.26
N THR A 276 37.11 21.86 -28.05
CA THR A 276 36.17 22.60 -28.95
C THR A 276 34.67 22.23 -29.03
N THR A 277 33.89 22.86 -28.14
CA THR A 277 32.77 23.80 -28.44
C THR A 277 31.99 23.71 -29.76
N HIS A 278 30.64 23.66 -29.68
CA HIS A 278 29.72 24.45 -30.52
C HIS A 278 28.30 24.55 -29.90
N SER A 279 27.59 25.67 -30.12
CA SER A 279 26.16 25.89 -29.75
C SER A 279 25.49 26.88 -30.73
N PRO A 280 24.26 26.60 -31.18
CA PRO A 280 23.07 27.48 -30.99
C PRO A 280 21.84 26.66 -30.47
N SER A 281 20.84 27.14 -29.71
CA SER A 281 19.82 28.20 -29.91
C SER A 281 18.88 27.94 -31.12
N VAL A 282 17.55 28.11 -31.10
CA VAL A 282 16.67 29.08 -30.36
C VAL A 282 15.25 28.51 -30.11
N GLY A 283 14.62 28.89 -28.97
CA GLY A 283 13.15 29.12 -28.85
C GLY A 283 12.27 27.92 -28.49
N THR A 284 11.05 28.08 -27.94
CA THR A 284 10.27 29.23 -27.39
C THR A 284 9.10 28.62 -26.56
N SER A 285 8.43 29.24 -25.58
CA SER A 285 8.60 30.48 -24.79
C SER A 285 7.78 30.34 -23.48
N ALA A 286 7.87 31.29 -22.53
CA ALA A 286 7.18 31.23 -21.22
C ALA A 286 6.34 32.48 -20.90
N SER A 287 5.34 32.35 -20.02
CA SER A 287 4.72 33.46 -19.27
C SER A 287 3.90 32.96 -18.06
N LEU A 288 3.56 33.79 -17.07
CA LEU A 288 4.43 34.57 -16.17
C LEU A 288 3.58 35.18 -15.04
N SER A 289 4.01 35.02 -13.79
CA SER A 289 3.64 35.92 -12.67
C SER A 289 4.78 35.96 -11.66
N ARG A 290 5.43 37.13 -11.55
CA ARG A 290 6.27 37.51 -10.40
C ARG A 290 5.50 38.60 -9.64
N ASP A 291 5.89 38.82 -8.39
CA ASP A 291 6.43 40.15 -8.08
C ASP A 291 7.70 40.00 -7.23
N ASP A 292 8.51 41.06 -7.22
CA ASP A 292 9.93 41.02 -6.83
C ASP A 292 10.21 41.99 -5.67
N LEU A 293 11.37 41.86 -5.03
CA LEU A 293 12.23 42.96 -4.58
C LEU A 293 13.46 42.40 -3.86
N SER A 294 14.62 43.01 -4.14
CA SER A 294 15.94 42.46 -3.80
C SER A 294 16.92 43.56 -3.38
N LEU A 295 18.01 43.20 -2.68
CA LEU A 295 19.22 44.01 -2.59
C LEU A 295 20.47 43.17 -2.26
N SER A 296 21.52 43.43 -3.05
CA SER A 296 22.85 42.79 -3.19
C SER A 296 23.70 42.51 -1.93
N GLY A 297 24.57 41.48 -1.99
CA GLY A 297 25.72 41.32 -1.06
C GLY A 297 26.56 40.04 -1.23
N SER A 298 27.53 40.02 -2.15
CA SER A 298 28.44 38.89 -2.47
C SER A 298 29.76 38.92 -1.67
N PRO A 299 30.68 37.91 -1.72
CA PRO A 299 30.53 36.44 -1.75
C PRO A 299 31.56 35.67 -0.83
N ASN A 300 31.58 34.33 -0.94
CA ASN A 300 32.73 33.38 -0.79
C ASN A 300 32.77 32.35 0.37
N LEU A 301 33.46 31.23 0.03
CA LEU A 301 34.03 30.15 0.86
C LEU A 301 33.12 29.06 1.48
N SER A 302 32.66 28.17 0.59
CA SER A 302 33.13 26.76 0.53
C SER A 302 33.07 25.82 1.75
N ARG A 303 32.40 24.68 1.48
CA ARG A 303 32.75 23.28 1.83
C ARG A 303 32.13 22.67 3.09
N ALA A 304 31.49 21.51 2.90
CA ALA A 304 31.11 20.57 3.95
C ALA A 304 32.30 19.69 4.39
N THR A 305 32.13 18.91 5.46
CA THR A 305 32.08 17.44 5.43
C THR A 305 31.78 16.90 6.84
N THR A 306 31.17 15.72 6.91
CA THR A 306 30.86 14.96 8.14
C THR A 306 32.10 14.34 8.79
N LEU A 307 32.06 14.10 10.10
CA LEU A 307 32.20 12.75 10.72
C LEU A 307 32.26 12.81 12.25
N ASN A 308 31.89 11.71 12.90
CA ASN A 308 32.13 11.48 14.31
C ASN A 308 33.54 10.91 14.53
N SER A 309 34.29 11.46 15.48
CA SER A 309 35.30 10.74 16.26
C SER A 309 35.77 11.61 17.44
N ILE A 310 36.01 10.99 18.60
CA ILE A 310 37.22 11.13 19.45
C ILE A 310 37.01 10.42 20.80
N ASP A 311 38.07 9.75 21.27
CA ASP A 311 38.17 9.00 22.52
C ASP A 311 38.42 9.90 23.76
N ASP A 312 38.66 9.27 24.92
CA ASP A 312 39.10 9.91 26.17
C ASP A 312 40.43 10.70 26.04
N ASP A 313 40.54 11.85 26.73
CA ASP A 313 41.45 11.99 27.88
C ASP A 313 41.11 13.25 28.73
N ARG A 314 41.85 13.45 29.83
CA ARG A 314 41.63 14.38 30.95
C ARG A 314 41.99 15.86 30.64
N GLY A 315 41.34 16.81 31.32
CA GLY A 315 41.75 18.24 31.28
C GLY A 315 41.01 19.18 32.23
N SER A 316 41.56 19.44 33.41
CA SER A 316 41.01 20.23 34.53
C SER A 316 41.06 21.77 34.41
N HIS A 317 40.06 22.48 34.97
CA HIS A 317 40.10 23.89 35.49
C HIS A 317 40.38 25.03 34.47
N GLN A 318 40.07 26.34 34.66
CA GLN A 318 39.32 27.21 35.61
C GLN A 318 38.35 28.11 34.76
N GLN A 319 37.21 28.68 35.17
CA GLN A 319 36.77 29.44 36.36
C GLN A 319 37.30 30.90 36.51
N GLN A 320 36.55 31.88 35.96
CA GLN A 320 36.24 33.25 36.48
C GLN A 320 35.43 34.01 35.39
N GLN A 321 34.31 34.70 35.66
CA GLN A 321 34.09 36.00 36.36
C GLN A 321 34.81 37.20 35.70
N ALA A 322 34.22 38.40 35.56
CA ALA A 322 32.81 38.85 35.59
C ALA A 322 32.74 40.32 35.08
N ASN A 323 31.58 40.82 34.64
CA ASN A 323 31.00 42.12 35.06
C ASN A 323 29.75 42.57 34.27
N ARG A 324 28.94 43.41 34.94
CA ARG A 324 27.91 44.31 34.37
C ARG A 324 28.29 45.77 34.71
N PRO A 325 27.70 46.76 34.04
CA PRO A 325 26.75 47.63 34.77
C PRO A 325 25.39 47.77 34.04
N LEU A 326 24.59 48.77 34.42
CA LEU A 326 23.13 48.81 34.23
C LEU A 326 22.66 50.09 33.49
N GLY A 327 21.54 50.02 32.77
CA GLY A 327 20.90 51.17 32.12
C GLY A 327 19.40 50.97 31.80
N THR A 328 18.58 51.91 32.25
CA THR A 328 17.13 52.10 32.02
C THR A 328 16.81 52.55 30.58
N SER A 329 15.59 52.47 30.01
CA SER A 329 14.31 51.79 30.30
C SER A 329 13.41 51.94 29.05
N GLY A 330 12.54 50.98 28.72
CA GLY A 330 11.64 51.10 27.54
C GLY A 330 10.70 49.89 27.35
N SER A 331 9.50 50.11 26.80
CA SER A 331 8.36 49.19 26.87
C SER A 331 8.21 48.19 25.71
N SER A 332 7.47 47.11 26.01
CA SER A 332 6.59 46.33 25.11
C SER A 332 7.08 45.05 24.41
N SER A 333 6.09 44.16 24.19
CA SER A 333 6.02 42.95 23.35
C SER A 333 7.26 42.05 23.23
N ARG A 334 7.27 40.91 23.95
CA ARG A 334 8.10 39.74 23.63
C ARG A 334 7.26 38.62 22.99
N ILE A 335 7.74 38.10 21.86
CA ILE A 335 7.29 36.83 21.29
C ILE A 335 7.98 35.69 22.08
N PRO A 336 7.25 34.68 22.61
CA PRO A 336 7.87 33.53 23.26
C PRO A 336 8.54 32.62 22.23
N ARG A 337 9.72 32.09 22.57
CA ARG A 337 10.48 31.16 21.71
C ARG A 337 9.96 29.73 21.87
N SER A 338 10.13 28.93 20.82
CA SER A 338 9.90 27.48 20.85
C SER A 338 10.85 26.77 21.84
N PRO A 339 10.36 25.85 22.69
CA PRO A 339 11.20 25.01 23.52
C PRO A 339 11.64 23.74 22.76
N SER A 340 12.95 23.50 22.70
CA SER A 340 13.51 22.22 22.26
C SER A 340 13.34 21.17 23.37
N PHE A 341 12.73 20.02 23.07
CA PHE A 341 12.61 18.94 24.05
C PHE A 341 13.85 18.04 24.06
N THR A 342 14.68 18.21 25.10
CA THR A 342 15.71 17.25 25.48
C THR A 342 15.09 16.08 26.24
N PHE A 343 15.49 14.85 25.93
CA PHE A 343 15.07 13.67 26.67
C PHE A 343 15.95 13.52 27.92
N SER A 344 15.39 13.70 29.11
CA SER A 344 16.07 13.47 30.40
C SER A 344 15.13 12.84 31.41
N SER A 345 15.67 12.03 32.33
CA SER A 345 14.92 11.14 33.19
C SER A 345 14.49 11.79 34.52
N GLN A 346 13.18 11.73 34.81
CA GLN A 346 12.64 11.75 36.17
C GLN A 346 11.18 11.24 36.20
N THR A 347 10.67 10.91 37.38
CA THR A 347 9.62 9.89 37.55
C THR A 347 8.32 10.38 38.20
N SER A 348 7.23 10.38 37.41
CA SER A 348 5.84 10.07 37.86
C SER A 348 5.15 11.11 38.78
N PRO A 349 3.83 11.01 39.10
CA PRO A 349 2.80 10.02 38.67
C PRO A 349 1.43 10.64 38.21
N ILE A 350 0.44 9.78 37.86
CA ILE A 350 -1.02 10.05 37.73
C ILE A 350 -1.48 10.95 36.55
N LEU A 351 -2.63 10.76 35.86
CA LEU A 351 -3.35 9.58 35.33
C LEU A 351 -4.53 10.06 34.43
N LEU A 352 -5.25 9.13 33.79
CA LEU A 352 -6.65 9.25 33.30
C LEU A 352 -7.04 10.33 32.26
N ALA A 353 -6.92 9.99 30.97
CA ALA A 353 -7.95 10.28 29.94
C ALA A 353 -7.84 9.31 28.75
N ARG A 354 -8.87 9.23 27.88
CA ARG A 354 -8.73 9.04 26.41
C ARG A 354 -8.40 10.45 25.89
N GLU A 355 -7.48 10.65 24.93
CA GLU A 355 -7.22 12.01 24.40
C GLU A 355 -8.37 12.46 23.47
N ILE A 356 -9.49 12.72 24.13
CA ILE A 356 -10.73 13.28 23.62
C ILE A 356 -10.46 14.72 23.21
N GLY A 357 -10.65 15.01 21.92
CA GLY A 357 -10.80 16.38 21.44
C GLY A 357 -12.06 17.03 22.01
N PRO A 358 -12.26 18.35 21.83
CA PRO A 358 -13.49 19.00 22.25
C PRO A 358 -14.73 18.24 21.74
N ALA A 359 -15.74 18.11 22.61
CA ALA A 359 -16.98 17.36 22.38
C ALA A 359 -16.86 15.84 22.13
N GLY A 360 -15.92 15.14 22.78
CA GLY A 360 -15.92 13.66 22.83
C GLY A 360 -15.24 12.96 21.64
N ARG A 361 -14.81 13.74 20.65
CA ARG A 361 -14.31 13.28 19.35
C ARG A 361 -12.87 12.74 19.42
N PRO A 362 -12.45 11.83 18.51
CA PRO A 362 -11.05 11.47 18.35
C PRO A 362 -10.20 12.70 17.99
N LYS A 363 -8.99 12.78 18.55
CA LYS A 363 -8.01 13.84 18.26
C LYS A 363 -7.29 13.62 16.90
N ASP A 364 -7.27 12.39 16.42
CA ASP A 364 -6.70 12.01 15.12
C ASP A 364 -7.37 10.74 14.60
N THR A 365 -8.16 10.83 13.52
CA THR A 365 -8.92 9.69 12.98
C THR A 365 -8.08 8.66 12.23
N HIS A 366 -6.78 8.91 12.02
CA HIS A 366 -5.85 7.90 11.47
C HIS A 366 -5.46 6.83 12.49
N LEU A 367 -5.70 7.07 13.79
CA LEU A 367 -5.20 6.24 14.88
C LEU A 367 -6.33 5.92 15.88
N PHE A 368 -6.62 4.63 16.07
CA PHE A 368 -7.44 4.19 17.20
C PHE A 368 -6.57 4.05 18.46
N GLU A 369 -6.81 4.93 19.45
CA GLU A 369 -6.10 4.89 20.74
C GLU A 369 -6.81 3.97 21.73
N THR A 370 -6.12 2.89 22.13
CA THR A 370 -6.53 1.94 23.17
C THR A 370 -5.40 1.76 24.20
N LYS A 371 -5.59 0.87 25.17
CA LYS A 371 -4.62 0.62 26.25
C LYS A 371 -4.50 -0.87 26.52
N VAL A 372 -3.29 -1.29 26.88
CA VAL A 372 -2.98 -2.64 27.34
C VAL A 372 -2.47 -2.58 28.77
N SER A 373 -2.96 -3.45 29.63
CA SER A 373 -2.43 -3.59 31.00
C SER A 373 -1.46 -4.76 31.04
N TYR A 374 -0.25 -4.54 31.53
CA TYR A 374 0.74 -5.60 31.75
C TYR A 374 1.48 -5.33 33.06
N ASN A 375 1.50 -6.30 33.98
CA ASN A 375 2.05 -6.15 35.34
C ASN A 375 1.53 -4.90 36.09
N GLY A 376 0.26 -4.52 35.85
CA GLY A 376 -0.39 -3.33 36.42
C GLY A 376 -0.03 -2.00 35.75
N LEU A 377 0.89 -2.01 34.77
CA LEU A 377 1.23 -0.85 33.96
C LEU A 377 0.28 -0.77 32.76
N ASN A 378 -0.47 0.34 32.67
CA ASN A 378 -1.37 0.60 31.55
C ASN A 378 -0.63 1.36 30.44
N LEU A 379 -0.12 0.63 29.45
CA LEU A 379 0.61 1.17 28.30
C LEU A 379 -0.38 1.66 27.22
N PRO A 380 -0.18 2.84 26.62
CA PRO A 380 -0.98 3.30 25.48
C PRO A 380 -0.61 2.53 24.21
N VAL A 381 -1.64 2.16 23.43
CA VAL A 381 -1.52 1.45 22.16
C VAL A 381 -2.24 2.27 21.09
N LYS A 382 -1.61 2.47 19.92
CA LYS A 382 -2.22 3.17 18.79
C LYS A 382 -2.29 2.24 17.59
N ILE A 383 -3.50 1.89 17.15
CA ILE A 383 -3.74 1.03 15.99
C ILE A 383 -3.94 1.92 14.76
N PRO A 384 -3.17 1.77 13.68
CA PRO A 384 -3.34 2.57 12.47
C PRO A 384 -4.57 2.12 11.68
N LEU A 385 -5.36 3.09 11.21
CA LEU A 385 -6.63 2.87 10.50
C LEU A 385 -6.51 3.09 8.98
N SER A 386 -5.47 3.79 8.52
CA SER A 386 -5.16 4.00 7.09
C SER A 386 -4.35 2.86 6.46
N THR A 387 -4.05 1.80 7.22
CA THR A 387 -3.28 0.62 6.79
C THR A 387 -4.17 -0.46 6.17
N PHE A 388 -3.68 -1.07 5.09
CA PHE A 388 -4.39 -2.12 4.36
C PHE A 388 -4.09 -3.52 4.94
N PRO A 389 -4.98 -4.54 4.77
CA PRO A 389 -4.77 -5.85 5.39
C PRO A 389 -3.45 -6.55 5.02
N THR A 390 -2.96 -6.32 3.79
CA THR A 390 -1.71 -6.88 3.26
C THR A 390 -0.49 -5.97 3.50
N GLU A 391 -0.67 -4.82 4.16
CA GLU A 391 0.37 -3.85 4.50
C GLU A 391 0.97 -4.19 5.89
N VAL A 392 1.90 -5.15 5.93
CA VAL A 392 2.44 -5.71 7.18
C VAL A 392 3.57 -4.84 7.77
N GLY A 393 3.37 -4.38 9.01
CA GLY A 393 4.36 -3.68 9.83
C GLY A 393 4.74 -2.28 9.34
N ASP A 394 5.56 -1.59 10.14
CA ASP A 394 6.17 -0.32 9.74
C ASP A 394 7.36 -0.57 8.82
N TYR A 395 7.36 0.11 7.69
CA TYR A 395 8.43 0.16 6.69
C TYR A 395 8.56 1.58 6.12
N SER A 396 9.56 1.85 5.30
CA SER A 396 9.66 3.12 4.56
C SER A 396 10.11 2.93 3.11
N LEU A 397 9.27 3.37 2.17
CA LEU A 397 9.63 3.48 0.76
C LEU A 397 10.70 4.55 0.55
N ILE A 398 10.68 5.64 1.32
CA ILE A 398 11.74 6.66 1.26
C ILE A 398 13.10 6.03 1.57
N LYS A 399 13.21 5.24 2.64
CA LYS A 399 14.47 4.53 2.98
C LYS A 399 14.85 3.49 1.92
N LEU A 400 13.90 2.79 1.30
CA LEU A 400 14.17 1.84 0.22
C LEU A 400 14.74 2.54 -1.01
N VAL A 401 14.07 3.60 -1.48
CA VAL A 401 14.50 4.42 -2.61
C VAL A 401 15.88 5.04 -2.33
N GLN A 402 16.10 5.60 -1.14
CA GLN A 402 17.42 6.15 -0.76
C GLN A 402 18.53 5.10 -0.74
N THR A 403 18.23 3.84 -0.38
CA THR A 403 19.23 2.75 -0.35
C THR A 403 19.67 2.34 -1.76
N PHE A 404 18.75 2.31 -2.74
CA PHE A 404 19.02 1.75 -4.08
C PHE A 404 18.90 2.75 -5.24
N SER A 405 19.01 4.06 -4.98
CA SER A 405 19.02 5.10 -6.04
C SER A 405 20.36 5.84 -6.19
N GLY A 406 21.44 5.32 -5.60
CA GLY A 406 22.78 5.90 -5.75
C GLY A 406 23.33 5.78 -7.19
N PRO A 407 24.36 6.56 -7.56
CA PRO A 407 25.04 6.41 -8.84
C PRO A 407 25.64 5.01 -9.00
N GLY A 408 25.30 4.30 -10.08
CA GLY A 408 25.74 2.91 -10.28
C GLY A 408 25.07 1.88 -9.34
N SER A 409 23.87 2.20 -8.83
CA SER A 409 23.02 1.30 -8.05
C SER A 409 22.59 0.05 -8.83
N LEU A 410 22.23 0.19 -10.11
CA LEU A 410 22.08 -0.99 -10.98
C LEU A 410 23.48 -1.46 -11.41
N ALA A 411 23.86 -2.68 -11.02
CA ALA A 411 25.12 -3.27 -11.42
C ALA A 411 25.10 -3.71 -12.89
N PRO A 412 26.21 -3.59 -13.64
CA PRO A 412 26.28 -4.02 -15.03
C PRO A 412 26.09 -5.54 -15.13
N GLY A 413 25.10 -5.96 -15.92
CA GLY A 413 24.67 -7.36 -16.02
C GLY A 413 23.84 -7.65 -17.28
N PRO A 414 23.18 -8.81 -17.36
CA PRO A 414 22.34 -9.15 -18.50
C PRO A 414 21.04 -8.32 -18.50
N HIS A 415 20.69 -7.74 -19.66
CA HIS A 415 19.46 -6.98 -19.82
C HIS A 415 18.30 -7.88 -20.24
N HIS A 416 17.41 -8.19 -19.30
CA HIS A 416 16.16 -8.91 -19.56
C HIS A 416 15.01 -7.93 -19.85
N PRO A 417 14.29 -8.02 -20.99
CA PRO A 417 13.23 -7.08 -21.35
C PRO A 417 12.10 -6.93 -20.32
N HIS A 418 11.77 -7.99 -19.60
CA HIS A 418 10.74 -7.99 -18.57
C HIS A 418 11.19 -7.37 -17.23
N LEU A 419 12.48 -7.01 -17.10
CA LEU A 419 13.05 -6.30 -15.95
C LEU A 419 13.54 -4.89 -16.32
N HIS A 420 14.06 -4.72 -17.53
CA HIS A 420 14.76 -3.52 -18.00
C HIS A 420 13.96 -2.80 -19.10
N THR A 421 12.86 -2.14 -18.71
CA THR A 421 11.97 -1.39 -19.60
C THR A 421 12.65 -0.26 -20.37
N ALA A 422 13.73 0.31 -19.82
CA ALA A 422 14.60 1.30 -20.48
C ALA A 422 16.01 0.75 -20.81
N GLY A 423 16.18 -0.57 -20.84
CA GLY A 423 17.49 -1.21 -20.94
C GLY A 423 18.40 -0.80 -19.78
N ALA A 424 19.65 -0.42 -20.09
CA ALA A 424 20.66 0.01 -19.11
C ALA A 424 20.29 1.28 -18.32
N GLN A 425 19.31 2.07 -18.78
CA GLN A 425 18.84 3.28 -18.08
C GLN A 425 17.70 3.01 -17.09
N THR A 426 17.23 1.75 -16.99
CA THR A 426 16.14 1.40 -16.07
C THR A 426 16.58 1.63 -14.62
N PRO A 427 15.88 2.46 -13.81
CA PRO A 427 16.26 2.69 -12.43
C PRO A 427 16.26 1.40 -11.60
N ALA A 428 17.21 1.24 -10.68
CA ALA A 428 17.35 -0.01 -9.91
C ALA A 428 16.10 -0.36 -9.07
N ILE A 429 15.36 0.65 -8.58
CA ILE A 429 14.05 0.48 -7.93
C ILE A 429 12.99 -0.07 -8.89
N ILE A 430 13.02 0.30 -10.17
CA ILE A 430 12.12 -0.23 -11.20
C ILE A 430 12.53 -1.66 -11.60
N VAL A 431 13.82 -1.97 -11.66
CA VAL A 431 14.30 -3.36 -11.86
C VAL A 431 13.84 -4.26 -10.71
N LEU A 432 13.96 -3.80 -9.46
CA LEU A 432 13.42 -4.47 -8.27
C LEU A 432 11.90 -4.67 -8.35
N LEU A 433 11.14 -3.61 -8.66
CA LEU A 433 9.68 -3.68 -8.82
C LEU A 433 9.28 -4.68 -9.91
N ASN A 434 9.90 -4.60 -11.08
CA ASN A 434 9.66 -5.52 -12.19
C ASN A 434 10.02 -6.97 -11.81
N ALA A 435 11.07 -7.20 -11.02
CA ALA A 435 11.40 -8.53 -10.52
C ALA A 435 10.34 -9.08 -9.55
N ILE A 436 9.74 -8.22 -8.71
CA ILE A 436 8.66 -8.62 -7.81
C ILE A 436 7.37 -8.90 -8.60
N LEU A 437 6.99 -8.03 -9.53
CA LEU A 437 5.79 -8.20 -10.37
C LEU A 437 5.90 -9.42 -11.31
N THR A 438 7.08 -9.70 -11.86
CA THR A 438 7.29 -10.86 -12.76
C THR A 438 7.58 -12.17 -12.04
N GLY A 439 7.43 -12.21 -10.70
CA GLY A 439 7.48 -13.44 -9.91
C GLY A 439 8.87 -14.03 -9.68
N GLN A 440 9.94 -13.23 -9.79
CA GLN A 440 11.32 -13.70 -9.63
C GLN A 440 11.68 -13.99 -8.16
N ARG A 441 12.82 -14.68 -7.95
CA ARG A 441 13.48 -14.83 -6.64
C ARG A 441 14.34 -13.60 -6.34
N VAL A 442 13.91 -12.78 -5.39
CA VAL A 442 14.59 -11.55 -4.95
C VAL A 442 15.18 -11.76 -3.56
N VAL A 443 16.46 -11.44 -3.38
CA VAL A 443 17.16 -11.52 -2.09
C VAL A 443 17.68 -10.15 -1.66
N PHE A 444 17.37 -9.74 -0.44
CA PHE A 444 17.93 -8.58 0.23
C PHE A 444 19.06 -9.02 1.17
N LEU A 445 20.29 -8.72 0.81
CA LEU A 445 21.48 -9.08 1.59
C LEU A 445 21.94 -7.90 2.46
N GLY A 446 21.83 -8.07 3.78
CA GLY A 446 22.33 -7.14 4.80
C GLY A 446 23.41 -7.78 5.65
N HIS A 447 24.57 -8.08 5.06
CA HIS A 447 25.72 -8.54 5.84
C HIS A 447 26.18 -7.44 6.82
N GLY A 448 26.54 -7.82 8.05
CA GLY A 448 26.85 -6.88 9.14
C GLY A 448 25.69 -5.99 9.64
N GLN A 449 24.55 -5.94 8.94
CA GLN A 449 23.41 -5.10 9.27
C GLN A 449 22.49 -5.74 10.33
N PRO A 450 21.73 -4.94 11.11
CA PRO A 450 20.66 -5.45 11.96
C PRO A 450 19.61 -6.20 11.14
N ALA A 451 19.18 -7.37 11.61
CA ALA A 451 18.21 -8.20 10.89
C ALA A 451 16.89 -7.46 10.68
N GLY A 452 16.49 -6.60 11.63
CA GLY A 452 15.29 -5.78 11.54
C GLY A 452 15.36 -4.71 10.46
N ARG A 453 16.56 -4.26 10.08
CA ARG A 453 16.77 -3.32 8.97
C ARG A 453 16.65 -4.02 7.61
N VAL A 454 17.02 -5.31 7.54
CA VAL A 454 16.78 -6.13 6.34
C VAL A 454 15.28 -6.37 6.17
N ALA A 455 14.59 -6.77 7.24
CA ALA A 455 13.14 -6.97 7.23
C ALA A 455 12.37 -5.70 6.86
N GLU A 456 12.75 -4.53 7.39
CA GLU A 456 12.15 -3.23 7.02
C GLU A 456 12.21 -2.99 5.49
N LEU A 457 13.31 -3.36 4.84
CA LEU A 457 13.48 -3.17 3.39
C LEU A 457 12.74 -4.21 2.55
N VAL A 458 12.63 -5.46 3.03
CA VAL A 458 11.78 -6.47 2.36
C VAL A 458 10.31 -6.08 2.45
N LEU A 459 9.83 -5.64 3.62
CA LEU A 459 8.46 -5.13 3.79
C LEU A 459 8.20 -3.90 2.90
N ALA A 460 9.15 -2.97 2.83
CA ALA A 460 9.08 -1.84 1.90
C ALA A 460 9.02 -2.28 0.43
N ALA A 461 9.74 -3.34 0.03
CA ALA A 461 9.71 -3.86 -1.34
C ALA A 461 8.40 -4.60 -1.67
N CYS A 462 7.80 -5.29 -0.70
CA CYS A 462 6.47 -5.88 -0.84
C CYS A 462 5.40 -4.79 -0.99
N ALA A 463 5.47 -3.75 -0.18
CA ALA A 463 4.60 -2.57 -0.27
C ALA A 463 4.79 -1.80 -1.59
N LEU A 464 6.03 -1.64 -2.07
CA LEU A 464 6.34 -1.01 -3.35
C LEU A 464 5.57 -1.69 -4.50
N ALA A 465 5.56 -3.03 -4.53
CA ALA A 465 4.91 -3.80 -5.59
C ALA A 465 3.39 -3.97 -5.40
N SER A 466 2.88 -3.93 -4.16
CA SER A 466 1.44 -4.05 -3.88
C SER A 466 0.66 -2.73 -3.97
N GLY A 467 1.35 -1.61 -4.25
CA GLY A 467 0.78 -0.27 -4.10
C GLY A 467 0.43 0.04 -2.64
N GLY A 468 1.24 -0.45 -1.70
CA GLY A 468 0.95 -0.45 -0.27
C GLY A 468 -0.28 -1.29 0.09
N GLY A 469 -0.52 -2.40 -0.60
CA GLY A 469 -1.64 -3.31 -0.29
C GLY A 469 -3.03 -2.81 -0.66
N SER A 470 -3.16 -1.67 -1.36
CA SER A 470 -4.44 -1.16 -1.87
C SER A 470 -4.67 -1.47 -3.36
N VAL A 471 -3.74 -2.18 -4.02
CA VAL A 471 -3.73 -2.34 -5.48
C VAL A 471 -3.52 -3.79 -5.93
N LEU A 472 -2.55 -4.49 -5.33
CA LEU A 472 -2.30 -5.92 -5.58
C LEU A 472 -2.16 -6.68 -4.25
N HIS A 473 -2.53 -7.97 -4.29
CA HIS A 473 -2.55 -8.89 -3.14
C HIS A 473 -1.75 -10.17 -3.47
N GLY A 474 -1.41 -10.95 -2.45
CA GLY A 474 -0.63 -12.19 -2.57
C GLY A 474 0.85 -11.99 -2.92
N ILE A 475 1.41 -10.84 -2.52
CA ILE A 475 2.87 -10.57 -2.59
C ILE A 475 3.52 -10.98 -1.26
N GLU A 476 2.78 -10.77 -0.17
CA GLU A 476 3.02 -11.23 1.20
C GLU A 476 3.18 -12.75 1.32
N ASP A 477 2.41 -13.55 0.58
CA ASP A 477 2.47 -15.03 0.59
C ASP A 477 3.88 -15.57 0.31
N ARG A 478 4.61 -14.90 -0.59
CA ARG A 478 5.96 -15.28 -1.05
C ARG A 478 7.08 -14.43 -0.44
N ALA A 479 6.77 -13.58 0.54
CA ALA A 479 7.71 -12.66 1.17
C ALA A 479 8.19 -13.19 2.52
N PHE A 480 9.51 -13.33 2.67
CA PHE A 480 10.18 -13.78 3.89
C PHE A 480 11.00 -12.60 4.43
N PRO A 481 10.45 -11.71 5.27
CA PRO A 481 11.13 -10.47 5.65
C PRO A 481 12.47 -10.72 6.34
N TYR A 482 12.58 -11.83 7.07
CA TYR A 482 13.83 -12.43 7.49
C TYR A 482 13.80 -13.95 7.31
N THR A 483 14.90 -14.55 6.86
CA THR A 483 15.06 -16.00 6.72
C THR A 483 16.55 -16.40 6.78
N ASN A 484 16.82 -17.59 7.31
CA ASN A 484 18.17 -18.14 7.43
C ASN A 484 18.53 -19.09 6.27
N LEU A 485 19.80 -19.51 6.25
CA LEU A 485 20.33 -20.49 5.28
C LEU A 485 19.72 -21.90 5.45
N SER A 486 19.29 -22.26 6.66
CA SER A 486 18.54 -23.50 6.96
C SER A 486 17.24 -23.65 6.16
N ASN A 487 16.57 -22.53 5.88
CA ASN A 487 15.31 -22.49 5.14
C ASN A 487 15.51 -22.52 3.61
N LEU A 488 16.75 -22.51 3.12
CA LEU A 488 17.07 -22.35 1.70
C LEU A 488 16.43 -23.43 0.81
N ASP A 489 16.37 -24.68 1.27
CA ASP A 489 15.76 -25.76 0.49
C ASP A 489 14.24 -25.59 0.36
N ASN A 490 13.58 -25.04 1.38
CA ASN A 490 12.16 -24.64 1.29
C ASN A 490 11.98 -23.49 0.30
N LEU A 491 12.86 -22.47 0.34
CA LEU A 491 12.82 -21.33 -0.59
C LEU A 491 13.01 -21.78 -2.05
N GLN A 492 13.88 -22.76 -2.31
CA GLN A 492 14.09 -23.31 -3.66
C GLN A 492 12.89 -24.08 -4.22
N ASN A 493 11.98 -24.58 -3.35
CA ASN A 493 10.74 -25.23 -3.77
C ASN A 493 9.64 -24.22 -4.22
N ILE A 494 9.82 -22.92 -3.93
CA ILE A 494 8.89 -21.86 -4.33
C ILE A 494 9.31 -21.31 -5.71
N PRO A 495 8.40 -21.14 -6.68
CA PRO A 495 8.76 -20.65 -8.02
C PRO A 495 9.37 -19.23 -8.02
N GLY A 496 9.11 -18.43 -6.97
CA GLY A 496 9.81 -17.19 -6.71
C GLY A 496 9.41 -16.56 -5.38
N PHE A 497 10.38 -16.06 -4.63
CA PHE A 497 10.22 -15.47 -3.29
C PHE A 497 10.82 -14.07 -3.17
N ILE A 498 10.59 -13.38 -2.05
CA ILE A 498 11.22 -12.10 -1.69
C ILE A 498 11.82 -12.26 -0.29
N ALA A 499 13.13 -12.49 -0.17
CA ALA A 499 13.77 -12.94 1.08
C ALA A 499 14.77 -11.92 1.65
N GLY A 500 14.76 -11.73 2.98
CA GLY A 500 15.78 -10.96 3.70
C GLY A 500 16.79 -11.85 4.41
N VAL A 501 18.09 -11.64 4.16
CA VAL A 501 19.18 -12.49 4.69
C VAL A 501 20.37 -11.64 5.18
N CYS A 502 21.08 -12.10 6.22
CA CYS A 502 22.34 -11.50 6.69
C CYS A 502 23.59 -12.34 6.33
N ASN A 503 23.38 -13.57 5.86
CA ASN A 503 24.45 -14.51 5.53
C ASN A 503 25.15 -14.14 4.21
N PRO A 504 26.48 -13.95 4.18
CA PRO A 504 27.17 -13.47 2.98
C PRO A 504 27.21 -14.50 1.84
N ALA A 505 27.02 -15.80 2.14
CA ALA A 505 27.09 -16.87 1.14
C ALA A 505 26.06 -16.75 0.00
N PHE A 506 25.01 -15.94 0.18
CA PHE A 506 24.08 -15.59 -0.91
C PHE A 506 24.74 -14.76 -2.00
N ALA A 507 25.74 -13.91 -1.71
CA ALA A 507 26.46 -13.15 -2.73
C ALA A 507 27.27 -14.06 -3.68
N ASP A 508 27.87 -15.13 -3.13
CA ASP A 508 28.77 -16.02 -3.86
C ASP A 508 28.05 -17.04 -4.76
N ARG A 509 26.71 -17.12 -4.69
CA ARG A 509 25.91 -18.18 -5.34
C ARG A 509 24.72 -17.61 -6.16
N PRO A 510 24.97 -17.09 -7.38
CA PRO A 510 23.94 -16.54 -8.26
C PRO A 510 22.85 -17.51 -8.72
N SER A 511 23.00 -18.81 -8.48
CA SER A 511 21.98 -19.82 -8.77
C SER A 511 20.82 -19.81 -7.77
N TRP A 512 21.00 -19.24 -6.56
CA TRP A 512 19.99 -19.20 -5.50
C TRP A 512 18.94 -18.09 -5.67
N TRP A 513 19.20 -17.10 -6.53
CA TRP A 513 18.36 -15.91 -6.71
C TRP A 513 18.41 -15.41 -8.16
N ASP A 514 17.44 -14.60 -8.54
CA ASP A 514 17.37 -13.96 -9.86
C ASP A 514 17.77 -12.48 -9.78
N VAL A 515 17.47 -11.81 -8.65
CA VAL A 515 17.94 -10.46 -8.33
C VAL A 515 18.43 -10.38 -6.87
N LEU A 516 19.61 -9.81 -6.66
CA LEU A 516 20.22 -9.55 -5.35
C LEU A 516 20.32 -8.06 -5.07
N CYS A 517 19.67 -7.62 -3.99
CA CYS A 517 19.70 -6.25 -3.46
C CYS A 517 20.65 -6.21 -2.25
N ASN A 518 21.91 -5.82 -2.48
CA ASN A 518 22.91 -5.69 -1.43
C ASN A 518 22.75 -4.33 -0.72
N ILE A 519 22.32 -4.38 0.54
CA ILE A 519 21.94 -3.20 1.36
C ILE A 519 23.16 -2.35 1.73
N GLU A 520 24.31 -2.97 1.97
CA GLU A 520 25.56 -2.30 2.38
C GLU A 520 26.15 -1.45 1.25
N THR A 521 26.14 -1.96 0.02
CA THR A 521 26.69 -1.29 -1.16
C THR A 521 25.67 -0.46 -1.94
N GLY A 522 24.38 -0.55 -1.59
CA GLY A 522 23.28 0.10 -2.32
C GLY A 522 23.05 -0.44 -3.73
N LYS A 523 23.51 -1.67 -4.03
CA LYS A 523 23.51 -2.25 -5.38
C LYS A 523 22.44 -3.30 -5.59
N VAL A 524 21.80 -3.23 -6.76
CA VAL A 524 20.89 -4.25 -7.31
C VAL A 524 21.64 -4.98 -8.43
N ILE A 525 21.74 -6.29 -8.31
CA ILE A 525 22.49 -7.18 -9.21
C ILE A 525 21.51 -8.19 -9.81
N VAL A 526 21.48 -8.32 -11.12
CA VAL A 526 20.69 -9.35 -11.83
C VAL A 526 21.57 -10.57 -12.08
N SER A 527 21.07 -11.77 -11.79
CA SER A 527 21.85 -13.01 -11.91
C SER A 527 22.22 -13.30 -13.37
N LYS A 528 23.43 -13.83 -13.57
CA LYS A 528 23.90 -14.31 -14.89
C LYS A 528 23.22 -15.62 -15.30
N ASP A 529 22.68 -16.35 -14.32
CA ASP A 529 21.99 -17.64 -14.53
C ASP A 529 20.50 -17.45 -14.80
N LEU A 530 19.98 -16.21 -14.72
CA LEU A 530 18.60 -15.87 -15.03
C LEU A 530 18.29 -16.21 -16.50
N ARG A 531 17.25 -17.01 -16.72
CA ARG A 531 16.88 -17.47 -18.06
C ARG A 531 16.45 -16.29 -18.94
N PRO A 532 16.96 -16.13 -20.17
CA PRO A 532 16.48 -15.11 -21.10
C PRO A 532 15.00 -15.33 -21.38
N SER A 533 14.21 -14.25 -21.38
CA SER A 533 12.81 -14.32 -21.80
C SER A 533 12.72 -14.33 -23.33
N SER A 534 11.72 -15.02 -23.86
CA SER A 534 11.25 -14.82 -25.23
C SER A 534 10.93 -13.34 -25.49
N ALA A 535 11.01 -12.92 -26.75
CA ALA A 535 10.45 -11.64 -27.16
C ALA A 535 8.92 -11.64 -26.94
N PRO A 536 8.30 -10.51 -26.56
CA PRO A 536 6.86 -10.45 -26.34
C PRO A 536 6.09 -10.74 -27.63
N GLN A 537 5.13 -11.67 -27.56
CA GLN A 537 4.46 -12.24 -28.74
C GLN A 537 3.53 -11.23 -29.40
N ALA A 538 2.93 -10.31 -28.64
CA ALA A 538 1.90 -9.41 -29.14
C ALA A 538 2.42 -8.14 -29.86
N ILE A 539 3.69 -7.78 -29.74
CA ILE A 539 4.19 -6.48 -30.24
C ILE A 539 3.89 -6.29 -31.73
N HIS A 540 3.98 -7.35 -32.54
CA HIS A 540 3.65 -7.29 -33.96
C HIS A 540 2.15 -7.07 -34.23
N SER A 541 1.24 -7.71 -33.49
CA SER A 541 -0.21 -7.52 -33.68
C SER A 541 -0.69 -6.16 -33.18
N ILE A 542 -0.13 -5.67 -32.07
CA ILE A 542 -0.36 -4.33 -31.52
C ILE A 542 0.01 -3.29 -32.59
N LEU A 543 1.26 -3.28 -33.07
CA LEU A 543 1.73 -2.33 -34.07
C LEU A 543 0.90 -2.37 -35.37
N HIS A 544 0.63 -3.56 -35.92
CA HIS A 544 -0.17 -3.69 -37.14
C HIS A 544 -1.63 -3.24 -36.97
N ARG A 545 -2.25 -3.46 -35.80
CA ARG A 545 -3.63 -3.01 -35.52
C ARG A 545 -3.68 -1.49 -35.36
N SER A 546 -2.68 -0.88 -34.70
CA SER A 546 -2.56 0.58 -34.55
C SER A 546 -2.36 1.30 -35.88
N SER A 547 -1.50 0.79 -36.78
CA SER A 547 -1.30 1.41 -38.10
C SER A 547 -2.58 1.48 -38.95
N ARG A 548 -3.54 0.57 -38.76
CA ARG A 548 -4.85 0.63 -39.44
C ARG A 548 -5.72 1.78 -38.91
N ARG A 549 -5.83 1.90 -37.58
CA ARG A 549 -6.62 2.96 -36.94
C ARG A 549 -6.17 4.37 -37.33
N ILE A 550 -4.85 4.59 -37.31
CA ILE A 550 -4.25 5.86 -37.72
C ILE A 550 -4.51 6.15 -39.22
N GLY A 551 -4.57 5.12 -40.07
CA GLY A 551 -4.93 5.25 -41.49
C GLY A 551 -6.42 5.56 -41.73
N GLU A 552 -7.31 4.92 -40.99
CA GLU A 552 -8.77 5.13 -41.10
C GLU A 552 -9.18 6.53 -40.63
N GLY A 553 -8.44 7.14 -39.69
CA GLY A 553 -8.67 8.50 -39.20
C GLY A 553 -8.43 9.65 -40.21
N LEU A 554 -7.96 9.37 -41.42
CA LEU A 554 -7.61 10.38 -42.45
C LEU A 554 -8.29 10.15 -43.82
N GLY A 555 -9.19 9.17 -43.94
CA GLY A 555 -9.59 8.59 -45.24
C GLY A 555 -11.08 8.67 -45.63
N GLY A 556 -11.72 9.84 -45.54
CA GLY A 556 -13.10 10.01 -46.00
C GLY A 556 -13.24 10.11 -47.53
N SER A 557 -13.72 9.04 -48.18
CA SER A 557 -14.24 8.98 -49.56
C SER A 557 -13.46 9.69 -50.69
N ALA A 558 -12.55 8.96 -51.33
CA ALA A 558 -12.30 9.10 -52.78
C ALA A 558 -11.90 7.74 -53.37
N GLY A 559 -12.73 7.19 -54.27
CA GLY A 559 -12.43 5.92 -54.95
C GLY A 559 -11.91 6.16 -56.36
N ARG A 560 -10.91 5.36 -56.79
CA ARG A 560 -10.61 5.16 -58.21
C ARG A 560 -9.77 3.91 -58.47
N ASP A 561 -10.09 3.20 -59.54
CA ASP A 561 -9.22 2.17 -60.12
C ASP A 561 -7.91 2.75 -60.65
N GLY A 562 -6.86 1.93 -60.63
CA GLY A 562 -5.52 2.30 -61.12
C GLY A 562 -4.55 1.13 -60.97
N VAL A 563 -4.59 0.18 -61.91
CA VAL A 563 -3.47 -0.74 -62.13
C VAL A 563 -2.39 -0.02 -62.92
N ASP A 564 -1.12 -0.16 -62.50
CA ASP A 564 0.04 0.11 -63.34
C ASP A 564 1.25 -0.72 -62.85
N GLU A 565 2.16 -1.02 -63.77
CA GLU A 565 3.13 -2.11 -63.65
C GLU A 565 4.60 -1.61 -63.71
N MET A 566 5.44 -2.15 -62.81
CA MET A 566 6.91 -2.23 -62.88
C MET A 566 7.72 -0.93 -63.18
N GLY A 567 8.28 -0.30 -62.14
CA GLY A 567 9.18 0.86 -62.29
C GLY A 567 10.17 1.08 -61.14
N MET A 568 11.34 0.44 -61.20
CA MET A 568 12.45 0.65 -60.25
C MET A 568 13.22 1.95 -60.55
N LEU A 569 13.38 2.86 -59.57
CA LEU A 569 14.59 3.67 -59.41
C LEU A 569 14.91 3.93 -57.93
N ASN A 570 16.20 4.03 -57.62
CA ASN A 570 16.75 4.05 -56.27
C ASN A 570 17.03 5.49 -55.79
N GLY A 571 16.68 5.81 -54.54
CA GLY A 571 16.84 7.14 -53.95
C GLY A 571 17.35 7.08 -52.51
N ASN A 572 18.67 7.11 -52.31
CA ASN A 572 19.29 7.06 -50.97
C ASN A 572 18.93 8.31 -50.14
N SER A 573 18.02 8.14 -49.18
CA SER A 573 17.87 9.02 -48.01
C SER A 573 17.89 8.16 -46.74
N THR A 574 19.07 7.64 -46.40
CA THR A 574 19.32 6.85 -45.18
C THR A 574 19.38 7.72 -43.93
N THR A 575 18.33 8.50 -43.71
CA THR A 575 17.97 9.09 -42.41
C THR A 575 16.71 8.38 -41.90
N SER A 576 16.86 7.07 -41.67
CA SER A 576 16.13 6.45 -40.58
C SER A 576 16.64 7.13 -39.32
N GLU A 577 15.95 8.19 -38.90
CA GLU A 577 16.12 8.71 -37.55
C GLU A 577 15.82 7.55 -36.60
N LYS A 578 16.87 7.12 -35.89
CA LYS A 578 16.67 6.39 -34.64
C LYS A 578 16.02 7.39 -33.68
N LEU A 579 14.69 7.47 -33.72
CA LEU A 579 13.85 7.83 -32.58
C LEU A 579 14.40 7.03 -31.40
N ASP A 580 15.24 7.65 -30.58
CA ASP A 580 16.02 6.89 -29.62
C ASP A 580 15.10 6.57 -28.42
N PRO A 581 14.59 5.32 -28.25
CA PRO A 581 13.40 5.06 -27.40
C PRO A 581 13.71 5.09 -25.90
N LYS A 582 14.79 5.76 -25.52
CA LYS A 582 15.45 5.76 -24.22
C LYS A 582 15.28 7.10 -23.49
N ALA A 583 15.15 8.21 -24.24
CA ALA A 583 14.99 9.54 -23.66
C ALA A 583 13.66 9.69 -22.91
N ASP A 584 12.56 9.24 -23.54
CA ASP A 584 11.18 9.40 -23.02
C ASP A 584 10.69 8.16 -22.26
N SER A 585 11.54 7.52 -21.44
CA SER A 585 11.10 6.40 -20.61
C SER A 585 10.27 6.89 -19.43
N THR A 586 8.98 6.54 -19.42
CA THR A 586 8.03 6.85 -18.33
C THR A 586 8.54 6.40 -16.96
N ASP A 587 9.18 5.24 -16.89
CA ASP A 587 9.77 4.66 -15.67
C ASP A 587 10.97 5.48 -15.15
N VAL A 588 11.73 6.13 -16.04
CA VAL A 588 12.84 7.02 -15.67
C VAL A 588 12.29 8.34 -15.15
N SER A 589 11.35 8.97 -15.87
CA SER A 589 10.72 10.23 -15.47
C SER A 589 10.01 10.11 -14.12
N PHE A 590 9.23 9.04 -13.92
CA PHE A 590 8.57 8.75 -12.65
C PHE A 590 9.56 8.64 -11.47
N MET A 591 10.69 7.95 -11.66
CA MET A 591 11.71 7.88 -10.60
C MET A 591 12.42 9.22 -10.35
N GLN A 592 12.57 10.08 -11.36
CA GLN A 592 13.05 11.46 -11.15
C GLN A 592 12.04 12.28 -10.33
N GLU A 593 10.74 12.15 -10.57
CA GLU A 593 9.69 12.77 -9.76
C GLU A 593 9.71 12.28 -8.31
N ILE A 594 9.82 10.97 -8.08
CA ILE A 594 9.95 10.39 -6.72
C ILE A 594 11.19 10.92 -6.00
N LEU A 595 12.35 10.97 -6.67
CA LEU A 595 13.59 11.49 -6.08
C LEU A 595 13.50 12.99 -5.79
N SER A 596 12.87 13.78 -6.68
CA SER A 596 12.60 15.20 -6.47
C SER A 596 11.65 15.43 -5.28
N ALA A 597 10.61 14.61 -5.12
CA ALA A 597 9.70 14.66 -3.97
C ALA A 597 10.41 14.32 -2.65
N ILE A 598 11.29 13.32 -2.64
CA ILE A 598 12.11 12.96 -1.47
C ILE A 598 13.10 14.09 -1.11
N GLN A 599 13.75 14.70 -2.10
CA GLN A 599 14.63 15.87 -1.89
C GLN A 599 13.85 17.10 -1.41
N SER A 600 12.60 17.25 -1.84
CA SER A 600 11.67 18.30 -1.41
C SER A 600 10.98 17.99 -0.06
N HIS A 601 11.44 16.97 0.66
CA HIS A 601 10.94 16.54 1.97
C HIS A 601 9.43 16.21 2.04
N TYR A 602 8.83 15.70 0.94
CA TYR A 602 7.48 15.16 0.99
C TYR A 602 7.40 13.91 1.90
N GLY A 603 6.28 13.77 2.62
CA GLY A 603 6.05 12.68 3.56
C GLY A 603 5.92 11.30 2.91
N GLU A 604 6.21 10.26 3.71
CA GLU A 604 6.09 8.84 3.32
C GLU A 604 4.68 8.49 2.79
N SER A 605 3.62 9.14 3.28
CA SER A 605 2.25 9.02 2.76
C SER A 605 2.15 9.38 1.27
N VAL A 606 2.71 10.53 0.87
CA VAL A 606 2.70 11.01 -0.53
C VAL A 606 3.54 10.09 -1.43
N ILE A 607 4.68 9.60 -0.93
CA ILE A 607 5.52 8.66 -1.68
C ILE A 607 4.81 7.31 -1.87
N ARG A 608 4.16 6.76 -0.84
CA ARG A 608 3.29 5.57 -0.96
C ARG A 608 2.16 5.78 -1.96
N ALA A 609 1.50 6.94 -1.93
CA ALA A 609 0.42 7.26 -2.85
C ALA A 609 0.90 7.34 -4.32
N ARG A 610 2.06 7.95 -4.59
CA ARG A 610 2.66 7.99 -5.94
C ARG A 610 3.03 6.60 -6.47
N PHE A 611 3.52 5.69 -5.62
CA PHE A 611 3.75 4.30 -6.04
C PHE A 611 2.44 3.53 -6.24
N ALA A 612 1.41 3.74 -5.42
CA ALA A 612 0.08 3.15 -5.64
C ALA A 612 -0.54 3.61 -6.97
N ASP A 613 -0.43 4.89 -7.32
CA ASP A 613 -0.83 5.44 -8.62
C ASP A 613 -0.11 4.73 -9.79
N TYR A 614 1.19 4.49 -9.65
CA TYR A 614 2.01 3.82 -10.66
C TYR A 614 1.59 2.35 -10.85
N ILE A 615 1.33 1.60 -9.78
CA ILE A 615 0.82 0.23 -9.89
C ILE A 615 -0.60 0.21 -10.48
N HIS A 616 -1.49 1.14 -10.10
CA HIS A 616 -2.80 1.28 -10.74
C HIS A 616 -2.67 1.56 -12.24
N ARG A 617 -1.77 2.48 -12.65
CA ARG A 617 -1.49 2.78 -14.07
C ARG A 617 -0.99 1.54 -14.81
N PHE A 618 -0.06 0.79 -14.22
CA PHE A 618 0.41 -0.49 -14.77
C PHE A 618 -0.75 -1.47 -15.04
N ILE A 619 -1.68 -1.64 -14.10
CA ILE A 619 -2.86 -2.51 -14.29
C ILE A 619 -3.76 -1.99 -15.43
N ARG A 620 -3.97 -0.67 -15.55
CA ARG A 620 -4.77 -0.09 -16.66
C ARG A 620 -4.12 -0.30 -18.04
N ILE A 621 -2.79 -0.31 -18.12
CA ILE A 621 -2.05 -0.66 -19.35
C ILE A 621 -2.16 -2.17 -19.61
N ALA A 622 -2.08 -2.99 -18.55
CA ALA A 622 -2.21 -4.44 -18.66
C ALA A 622 -3.61 -4.90 -19.11
N SER A 623 -4.69 -4.27 -18.63
CA SER A 623 -6.05 -4.56 -19.10
C SER A 623 -6.23 -4.22 -20.58
N ARG A 624 -5.60 -3.13 -21.05
CA ARG A 624 -5.58 -2.75 -22.48
C ARG A 624 -4.77 -3.73 -23.33
N TYR A 625 -3.63 -4.21 -22.82
CA TYR A 625 -2.82 -5.23 -23.47
C TYR A 625 -3.54 -6.58 -23.56
N GLU A 626 -4.26 -6.97 -22.50
CA GLU A 626 -5.13 -8.16 -22.46
C GLU A 626 -6.26 -8.05 -23.51
N GLU A 627 -6.88 -6.87 -23.65
CA GLU A 627 -7.87 -6.59 -24.70
C GLU A 627 -7.30 -6.72 -26.11
N GLU A 628 -6.08 -6.22 -26.35
CA GLU A 628 -5.44 -6.28 -27.67
C GLU A 628 -4.94 -7.70 -28.04
N THR A 629 -4.71 -8.57 -27.06
CA THR A 629 -4.27 -9.96 -27.26
C THR A 629 -5.40 -10.98 -27.27
N THR A 630 -6.41 -10.81 -26.41
CA THR A 630 -7.51 -11.78 -26.22
C THR A 630 -8.88 -11.28 -26.71
N SER A 631 -8.98 -10.02 -27.12
CA SER A 631 -10.24 -9.32 -27.48
C SER A 631 -11.23 -9.13 -26.31
N ALA A 632 -10.80 -9.36 -25.07
CA ALA A 632 -11.54 -9.07 -23.84
C ALA A 632 -10.57 -8.68 -22.72
N THR A 633 -11.06 -8.25 -21.55
CA THR A 633 -10.21 -8.08 -20.36
C THR A 633 -10.91 -8.57 -19.10
N THR A 634 -10.12 -9.06 -18.15
CA THR A 634 -10.55 -9.66 -16.89
C THR A 634 -10.01 -8.94 -15.64
N ILE A 635 -9.14 -7.93 -15.83
CA ILE A 635 -8.54 -7.10 -14.77
C ILE A 635 -8.88 -5.61 -14.87
N GLY A 636 -9.73 -5.20 -15.82
CA GLY A 636 -10.17 -3.82 -15.97
C GLY A 636 -11.40 -3.69 -16.87
N HIS A 637 -11.86 -2.45 -17.06
CA HIS A 637 -12.92 -2.15 -18.03
C HIS A 637 -12.37 -2.19 -19.47
N PRO A 638 -13.07 -2.81 -20.44
CA PRO A 638 -12.73 -2.72 -21.86
C PRO A 638 -12.71 -1.27 -22.34
N CYS A 639 -11.81 -0.92 -23.27
CA CYS A 639 -11.72 0.46 -23.74
C CYS A 639 -12.86 0.81 -24.72
N ALA A 640 -13.81 1.59 -24.22
CA ALA A 640 -14.85 2.24 -25.03
C ALA A 640 -14.49 3.72 -25.26
N ALA A 641 -14.68 4.20 -26.49
CA ALA A 641 -14.69 5.63 -26.77
C ALA A 641 -16.04 6.24 -26.36
N TYR A 642 -16.05 7.55 -26.05
CA TYR A 642 -17.29 8.29 -25.85
C TYR A 642 -18.13 8.30 -27.13
N ASN A 643 -19.42 8.01 -26.99
CA ASN A 643 -20.39 8.03 -28.08
C ASN A 643 -21.38 9.19 -27.87
N SER A 644 -21.14 10.32 -28.56
CA SER A 644 -22.13 11.39 -28.71
C SER A 644 -23.23 10.91 -29.66
N ALA A 645 -24.28 10.27 -29.13
CA ALA A 645 -25.39 9.67 -29.87
C ALA A 645 -25.76 10.43 -31.15
N ALA A 646 -25.26 9.93 -32.28
CA ALA A 646 -25.31 10.65 -33.55
C ALA A 646 -26.72 10.58 -34.15
N ALA A 647 -27.20 11.70 -34.69
CA ALA A 647 -28.43 11.76 -35.48
C ALA A 647 -28.28 10.92 -36.76
N GLY A 648 -28.68 9.66 -36.69
CA GLY A 648 -28.40 8.62 -37.70
C GLY A 648 -28.26 7.22 -37.10
N ALA A 649 -27.92 7.11 -35.81
CA ALA A 649 -28.22 5.90 -35.04
C ALA A 649 -29.75 5.78 -34.85
N GLY A 650 -30.28 4.55 -34.89
CA GLY A 650 -31.73 4.30 -34.90
C GLY A 650 -32.44 4.72 -33.60
N TYR A 651 -33.77 4.79 -33.68
CA TYR A 651 -34.67 5.09 -32.54
C TYR A 651 -34.24 4.32 -31.27
N GLY A 652 -33.79 5.07 -30.25
CA GLY A 652 -33.36 4.52 -28.95
C GLY A 652 -31.86 4.63 -28.64
N ALA A 653 -31.00 5.08 -29.57
CA ALA A 653 -29.58 5.26 -29.30
C ALA A 653 -29.30 6.42 -28.31
N GLN A 654 -28.92 6.08 -27.07
CA GLN A 654 -28.48 7.04 -26.04
C GLN A 654 -26.97 7.29 -26.10
N ALA A 655 -26.53 8.44 -25.56
CA ALA A 655 -25.11 8.79 -25.50
C ALA A 655 -24.42 8.00 -24.36
N SER A 656 -23.22 7.48 -24.62
CA SER A 656 -22.49 6.63 -23.65
C SER A 656 -21.10 7.17 -23.35
N LEU A 657 -20.73 7.16 -22.07
CA LEU A 657 -19.38 7.52 -21.61
C LEU A 657 -18.31 6.54 -22.13
N GLY A 658 -17.07 7.02 -22.20
CA GLY A 658 -15.90 6.18 -22.46
C GLY A 658 -15.48 5.37 -21.22
N ALA A 659 -14.68 4.33 -21.43
CA ALA A 659 -14.18 3.45 -20.38
C ALA A 659 -12.75 2.96 -20.68
N GLY A 660 -12.09 2.34 -19.69
CA GLY A 660 -10.75 1.78 -19.82
C GLY A 660 -9.63 2.80 -19.61
N VAL A 661 -8.43 2.53 -20.13
CA VAL A 661 -7.25 3.38 -19.94
C VAL A 661 -7.31 4.65 -20.80
N VAL A 662 -6.88 5.78 -20.22
CA VAL A 662 -6.75 7.08 -20.91
C VAL A 662 -5.29 7.31 -21.30
N PHE A 663 -5.06 7.72 -22.56
CA PHE A 663 -3.79 8.21 -23.07
C PHE A 663 -3.88 9.68 -23.47
N VAL A 664 -2.74 10.36 -23.61
CA VAL A 664 -2.68 11.74 -24.13
C VAL A 664 -2.93 11.75 -25.64
N ASP A 665 -2.40 10.75 -26.34
CA ASP A 665 -2.59 10.48 -27.77
C ASP A 665 -2.40 8.96 -28.04
N GLU A 666 -2.92 8.45 -29.17
CA GLU A 666 -2.85 7.01 -29.47
C GLU A 666 -1.40 6.53 -29.71
N ALA A 667 -0.52 7.35 -30.30
CA ALA A 667 0.87 6.96 -30.54
C ALA A 667 1.68 6.83 -29.24
N SER A 668 1.44 7.70 -28.25
CA SER A 668 1.98 7.54 -26.89
C SER A 668 1.43 6.29 -26.21
N GLY A 669 0.13 5.99 -26.35
CA GLY A 669 -0.45 4.76 -25.81
C GLY A 669 0.19 3.50 -26.39
N VAL A 670 0.43 3.45 -27.70
CA VAL A 670 1.12 2.33 -28.36
C VAL A 670 2.57 2.21 -27.89
N ARG A 671 3.30 3.31 -27.74
CA ARG A 671 4.65 3.30 -27.15
C ARG A 671 4.63 2.75 -25.72
N GLU A 672 3.70 3.20 -24.89
CA GLU A 672 3.54 2.79 -23.51
C GLU A 672 3.20 1.29 -23.40
N LEU A 673 2.29 0.77 -24.25
CA LEU A 673 1.99 -0.67 -24.32
C LEU A 673 3.20 -1.50 -24.72
N VAL A 674 3.90 -1.13 -25.80
CA VAL A 674 5.06 -1.89 -26.30
C VAL A 674 6.20 -1.91 -25.27
N ALA A 675 6.44 -0.81 -24.55
CA ALA A 675 7.42 -0.76 -23.47
C ALA A 675 7.04 -1.64 -22.26
N ASN A 676 5.73 -1.79 -21.97
CA ASN A 676 5.25 -2.62 -20.86
C ASN A 676 5.07 -4.10 -21.20
N ALA A 677 4.89 -4.47 -22.48
CA ALA A 677 4.49 -5.81 -22.93
C ALA A 677 5.28 -6.96 -22.27
N ALA A 678 6.61 -6.85 -22.21
CA ALA A 678 7.47 -7.89 -21.63
C ALA A 678 7.23 -8.14 -20.13
N ARG A 679 6.93 -7.10 -19.35
CA ARG A 679 6.59 -7.25 -17.92
C ARG A 679 5.13 -7.66 -17.71
N ILE A 680 4.21 -7.24 -18.59
CA ILE A 680 2.81 -7.68 -18.56
C ILE A 680 2.70 -9.19 -18.84
N GLU A 681 3.28 -9.70 -19.95
CA GLU A 681 3.22 -11.13 -20.30
C GLU A 681 3.75 -12.05 -19.20
N ARG A 682 4.75 -11.59 -18.44
CA ARG A 682 5.28 -12.33 -17.28
C ARG A 682 4.43 -12.17 -16.03
N TRP A 683 3.91 -10.97 -15.74
CA TRP A 683 3.00 -10.76 -14.61
C TRP A 683 1.71 -11.59 -14.73
N MET A 684 1.15 -11.71 -15.94
CA MET A 684 -0.04 -12.54 -16.23
C MET A 684 0.12 -14.03 -15.89
N GLN A 685 1.35 -14.52 -15.70
CA GLN A 685 1.64 -15.92 -15.32
C GLN A 685 1.66 -16.12 -13.80
N THR A 686 1.68 -15.04 -13.01
CA THR A 686 1.83 -15.05 -11.55
C THR A 686 0.50 -15.22 -10.81
N GLN A 687 0.58 -15.52 -9.51
CA GLN A 687 -0.60 -15.58 -8.64
C GLN A 687 -1.24 -14.20 -8.41
N SER A 688 -0.44 -13.11 -8.35
CA SER A 688 -0.99 -11.76 -8.11
C SER A 688 -1.87 -11.26 -9.25
N TYR A 689 -1.64 -11.71 -10.49
CA TYR A 689 -2.58 -11.50 -11.60
C TYR A 689 -3.92 -12.22 -11.39
N ARG A 690 -3.91 -13.49 -10.95
CA ARG A 690 -5.15 -14.25 -10.66
C ARG A 690 -5.95 -13.61 -9.52
N LEU A 691 -5.26 -13.15 -8.48
CA LEU A 691 -5.88 -12.39 -7.41
C LEU A 691 -6.42 -11.04 -7.91
N CYS A 692 -5.71 -10.33 -8.79
CA CYS A 692 -6.23 -9.11 -9.45
C CYS A 692 -7.52 -9.38 -10.25
N GLN A 693 -7.63 -10.50 -10.97
CA GLN A 693 -8.86 -10.92 -11.66
C GLN A 693 -10.03 -11.16 -10.69
N GLN A 694 -9.74 -11.74 -9.51
CA GLN A 694 -10.73 -11.98 -8.46
C GLN A 694 -11.17 -10.67 -7.79
N SER A 695 -10.22 -9.83 -7.38
CA SER A 695 -10.48 -8.52 -6.77
C SER A 695 -11.24 -7.58 -7.70
N PHE A 696 -10.92 -7.57 -9.01
CA PHE A 696 -11.68 -6.78 -9.98
C PHE A 696 -13.11 -7.30 -10.14
N ARG A 697 -13.32 -8.62 -10.21
CA ARG A 697 -14.66 -9.22 -10.28
C ARG A 697 -15.50 -8.91 -9.04
N GLN A 698 -14.91 -8.96 -7.85
CA GLN A 698 -15.57 -8.58 -6.60
C GLN A 698 -15.91 -7.09 -6.58
N SER A 699 -14.97 -6.23 -6.96
CA SER A 699 -15.19 -4.78 -7.08
C SER A 699 -16.34 -4.42 -8.05
N LEU A 700 -16.49 -5.16 -9.15
CA LEU A 700 -17.65 -4.99 -10.05
C LEU A 700 -19.00 -5.44 -9.44
N GLN A 701 -18.99 -6.32 -8.44
CA GLN A 701 -20.20 -6.77 -7.73
C GLN A 701 -20.55 -5.86 -6.54
N GLU A 702 -19.53 -5.28 -5.90
CA GLU A 702 -19.65 -4.41 -4.72
C GLU A 702 -19.65 -2.91 -5.06
N SER A 703 -19.51 -2.53 -6.33
CA SER A 703 -19.46 -1.12 -6.76
C SER A 703 -20.79 -0.41 -6.45
N PRO A 704 -20.78 0.72 -5.72
CA PRO A 704 -21.98 1.57 -5.55
C PRO A 704 -22.37 2.31 -6.84
N LEU A 705 -21.58 2.15 -7.91
CA LEU A 705 -21.65 2.82 -9.20
C LEU A 705 -21.55 1.79 -10.34
N PRO A 706 -22.61 1.02 -10.61
CA PRO A 706 -22.60 0.00 -11.65
C PRO A 706 -22.47 0.62 -13.05
N GLY A 707 -21.58 0.07 -13.87
CA GLY A 707 -21.39 0.46 -15.27
C GLY A 707 -20.56 1.73 -15.54
N VAL A 708 -20.21 2.52 -14.52
CA VAL A 708 -19.42 3.77 -14.67
C VAL A 708 -17.97 3.57 -14.25
N ASP A 709 -17.04 3.65 -15.22
CA ASP A 709 -15.60 3.70 -14.96
C ASP A 709 -15.22 5.11 -14.45
N LEU A 710 -15.39 5.35 -13.13
CA LEU A 710 -15.05 6.62 -12.49
C LEU A 710 -13.60 7.06 -12.81
N THR A 711 -12.65 6.13 -12.68
CA THR A 711 -11.24 6.40 -12.86
C THR A 711 -10.93 6.84 -14.30
N HIS A 712 -11.68 6.37 -15.30
CA HIS A 712 -11.62 6.88 -16.67
C HIS A 712 -12.14 8.33 -16.73
N GLN A 713 -13.33 8.63 -16.21
CA GLN A 713 -13.91 9.98 -16.32
C GLN A 713 -13.01 11.03 -15.65
N ILE A 714 -12.52 10.75 -14.44
CA ILE A 714 -11.59 11.63 -13.72
C ILE A 714 -10.24 11.74 -14.47
N SER A 715 -9.77 10.66 -15.11
CA SER A 715 -8.55 10.73 -15.96
C SER A 715 -8.76 11.57 -17.22
N ARG A 716 -9.95 11.53 -17.85
CA ARG A 716 -10.29 12.37 -19.00
C ARG A 716 -10.31 13.85 -18.61
N LEU A 717 -10.96 14.20 -17.50
CA LEU A 717 -10.98 15.57 -16.96
C LEU A 717 -9.59 16.09 -16.54
N ARG A 718 -8.64 15.22 -16.19
CA ARG A 718 -7.27 15.58 -15.81
C ARG A 718 -6.28 15.67 -16.98
N LEU A 719 -6.38 14.76 -17.95
CA LEU A 719 -5.33 14.54 -18.95
C LEU A 719 -5.68 15.03 -20.36
N THR A 720 -6.97 15.08 -20.72
CA THR A 720 -7.38 15.39 -22.09
C THR A 720 -7.46 16.91 -22.32
N ARG A 721 -6.62 17.45 -23.22
CA ARG A 721 -6.57 18.89 -23.53
C ARG A 721 -7.77 19.42 -24.34
N GLN A 722 -8.50 18.52 -25.02
CA GLN A 722 -9.67 18.85 -25.84
C GLN A 722 -10.77 17.82 -25.56
N MET A 723 -11.84 18.27 -24.90
CA MET A 723 -13.02 17.47 -24.59
C MET A 723 -14.23 18.14 -25.26
N SER A 724 -15.16 17.36 -25.81
CA SER A 724 -16.38 17.95 -26.39
C SER A 724 -17.31 18.46 -25.30
N ALA A 725 -18.05 19.55 -25.55
CA ALA A 725 -18.96 20.11 -24.56
C ALA A 725 -20.10 19.14 -24.18
N THR A 726 -20.48 18.22 -25.08
CA THR A 726 -21.46 17.15 -24.83
C THR A 726 -20.88 16.02 -23.98
N GLU A 727 -19.62 15.64 -24.20
CA GLU A 727 -18.89 14.69 -23.35
C GLU A 727 -18.72 15.21 -21.93
N ALA A 728 -18.25 16.47 -21.79
CA ALA A 728 -18.12 17.13 -20.51
C ALA A 728 -19.48 17.21 -19.78
N SER A 729 -20.55 17.57 -20.50
CA SER A 729 -21.89 17.65 -19.91
C SER A 729 -22.41 16.28 -19.46
N LEU A 730 -22.15 15.21 -20.22
CA LEU A 730 -22.53 13.86 -19.82
C LEU A 730 -21.73 13.39 -18.59
N ILE A 731 -20.41 13.64 -18.55
CA ILE A 731 -19.58 13.31 -17.37
C ILE A 731 -20.11 14.00 -16.12
N PHE A 732 -20.36 15.32 -16.16
CA PHE A 732 -20.83 16.05 -14.99
C PHE A 732 -22.26 15.68 -14.58
N ALA A 733 -23.18 15.46 -15.54
CA ALA A 733 -24.54 14.99 -15.25
C ALA A 733 -24.54 13.59 -14.63
N THR A 734 -23.80 12.64 -15.21
CA THR A 734 -23.64 11.30 -14.64
C THR A 734 -23.05 11.39 -13.22
N LEU A 735 -22.06 12.25 -12.96
CA LEU A 735 -21.51 12.40 -11.61
C LEU A 735 -22.48 13.03 -10.61
N SER A 736 -23.33 13.99 -11.01
CA SER A 736 -24.34 14.56 -10.10
C SER A 736 -25.47 13.57 -9.80
N GLU A 737 -25.96 12.83 -10.80
CA GLU A 737 -26.89 11.71 -10.63
C GLU A 737 -26.33 10.65 -9.67
N TYR A 738 -25.04 10.33 -9.77
CA TYR A 738 -24.34 9.30 -9.00
C TYR A 738 -23.62 9.83 -7.74
N THR A 739 -24.14 10.87 -7.09
CA THR A 739 -23.64 11.35 -5.78
C THR A 739 -24.74 11.49 -4.72
N GLN A 740 -25.79 10.67 -4.82
CA GLN A 740 -26.96 10.73 -3.94
C GLN A 740 -26.80 9.99 -2.60
N THR A 741 -25.83 9.06 -2.47
CA THR A 741 -25.60 8.30 -1.24
C THR A 741 -24.17 8.47 -0.70
N ASP A 742 -24.01 8.32 0.61
CA ASP A 742 -22.73 8.40 1.32
C ASP A 742 -21.66 7.49 0.68
N GLU A 743 -22.02 6.25 0.35
CA GLU A 743 -21.13 5.28 -0.30
C GLU A 743 -20.66 5.74 -1.69
N GLN A 744 -21.54 6.35 -2.48
CA GLN A 744 -21.20 6.90 -3.79
C GLN A 744 -20.28 8.13 -3.68
N VAL A 745 -20.57 9.04 -2.75
CA VAL A 745 -19.72 10.19 -2.46
C VAL A 745 -18.32 9.72 -2.02
N ILE A 746 -18.25 8.72 -1.15
CA ILE A 746 -16.97 8.14 -0.70
C ILE A 746 -16.21 7.44 -1.83
N ALA A 747 -16.89 6.71 -2.72
CA ALA A 747 -16.27 6.10 -3.90
C ALA A 747 -15.68 7.16 -4.85
N LEU A 748 -16.38 8.28 -5.08
CA LEU A 748 -15.88 9.40 -5.88
C LEU A 748 -14.68 10.10 -5.22
N LEU A 749 -14.77 10.40 -3.91
CA LEU A 749 -13.70 11.07 -3.18
C LEU A 749 -12.40 10.23 -3.10
N ALA A 750 -12.50 8.90 -3.04
CA ALA A 750 -11.34 8.01 -3.10
C ALA A 750 -10.56 8.10 -4.43
N GLN A 751 -11.22 8.46 -5.54
CA GLN A 751 -10.58 8.73 -6.85
C GLN A 751 -10.01 10.15 -6.97
N LEU A 752 -10.20 11.00 -5.96
CA LEU A 752 -9.80 12.40 -5.91
C LEU A 752 -8.84 12.69 -4.75
N PRO A 753 -7.68 12.01 -4.66
CA PRO A 753 -6.73 12.20 -3.57
C PRO A 753 -5.99 13.55 -3.67
N SER A 754 -5.51 14.04 -2.52
CA SER A 754 -4.97 15.40 -2.39
C SER A 754 -3.74 15.67 -3.28
N HIS A 755 -2.84 14.70 -3.41
CA HIS A 755 -1.60 14.80 -4.22
C HIS A 755 -1.86 14.81 -5.75
N GLN A 756 -3.11 14.56 -6.18
CA GLN A 756 -3.59 14.70 -7.55
C GLN A 756 -4.52 15.93 -7.71
N GLY A 757 -4.45 16.89 -6.79
CA GLY A 757 -5.23 18.13 -6.79
C GLY A 757 -6.60 18.03 -6.13
N GLY A 758 -6.97 16.88 -5.53
CA GLY A 758 -8.27 16.72 -4.90
C GLY A 758 -9.44 16.98 -5.86
N LEU A 759 -10.38 17.84 -5.45
CA LEU A 759 -11.55 18.26 -6.25
C LEU A 759 -11.22 19.18 -7.43
N LEU A 760 -9.96 19.62 -7.63
CA LEU A 760 -9.54 20.54 -8.69
C LEU A 760 -10.07 20.18 -10.11
N PRO A 761 -10.05 18.92 -10.58
CA PRO A 761 -10.54 18.57 -11.92
C PRO A 761 -12.05 18.79 -12.09
N LEU A 762 -12.83 18.58 -11.02
CA LEU A 762 -14.27 18.83 -11.02
C LEU A 762 -14.57 20.33 -10.90
N ALA A 763 -13.84 21.03 -10.03
CA ALA A 763 -14.01 22.46 -9.80
C ALA A 763 -13.66 23.35 -11.02
N PHE A 764 -12.96 22.83 -12.04
CA PHE A 764 -12.82 23.52 -13.32
C PHE A 764 -14.15 23.61 -14.10
N GLY A 765 -15.13 22.73 -13.83
CA GLY A 765 -16.45 22.76 -14.45
C GLY A 765 -17.21 24.07 -14.22
N PHE A 766 -16.98 24.77 -13.09
CA PHE A 766 -17.53 26.10 -12.81
C PHE A 766 -17.12 27.16 -13.86
N PHE A 767 -15.98 26.99 -14.51
CA PHE A 767 -15.44 27.94 -15.50
C PHE A 767 -15.71 27.51 -16.95
N HIS A 768 -16.43 26.41 -17.15
CA HIS A 768 -16.72 25.88 -18.48
C HIS A 768 -17.71 26.75 -19.26
N ALA A 769 -17.52 26.87 -20.58
CA ALA A 769 -18.31 27.74 -21.44
C ALA A 769 -19.80 27.35 -21.53
N SER A 770 -20.10 26.04 -21.64
CA SER A 770 -21.47 25.53 -21.62
C SER A 770 -22.12 25.74 -20.24
N ALA A 771 -23.30 26.37 -20.21
CA ALA A 771 -24.10 26.56 -19.01
C ALA A 771 -24.54 25.22 -18.37
N GLN A 772 -24.85 24.21 -19.20
CA GLN A 772 -25.27 22.89 -18.72
C GLN A 772 -24.18 22.21 -17.87
N VAL A 773 -22.91 22.35 -18.28
CA VAL A 773 -21.76 21.84 -17.52
C VAL A 773 -21.63 22.57 -16.18
N ARG A 774 -21.77 23.90 -16.16
CA ARG A 774 -21.74 24.68 -14.90
C ARG A 774 -22.86 24.28 -13.95
N HIS A 775 -24.06 24.02 -14.48
CA HIS A 775 -25.22 23.59 -13.72
C HIS A 775 -25.00 22.22 -13.03
N HIS A 776 -24.62 21.18 -13.78
CA HIS A 776 -24.34 19.87 -13.20
C HIS A 776 -23.09 19.86 -12.32
N THR A 777 -22.08 20.71 -12.61
CA THR A 777 -20.95 20.90 -11.68
C THR A 777 -21.46 21.44 -10.35
N LEU A 778 -22.38 22.41 -10.35
CA LEU A 778 -22.88 22.98 -9.11
C LEU A 778 -23.77 21.99 -8.34
N GLU A 779 -24.64 21.25 -9.01
CA GLU A 779 -25.42 20.15 -8.44
C GLU A 779 -24.53 19.07 -7.78
N LEU A 780 -23.45 18.67 -8.46
CA LEU A 780 -22.44 17.76 -7.91
C LEU A 780 -21.77 18.32 -6.64
N PHE A 781 -21.44 19.61 -6.61
CA PHE A 781 -20.82 20.22 -5.43
C PHE A 781 -21.81 20.45 -4.27
N ASP A 782 -23.10 20.70 -4.57
CA ASP A 782 -24.18 20.72 -3.57
C ASP A 782 -24.28 19.34 -2.90
N ASN A 783 -24.38 18.26 -3.70
CA ASN A 783 -24.41 16.87 -3.22
C ASN A 783 -23.19 16.53 -2.35
N LEU A 784 -21.98 16.88 -2.81
CA LEU A 784 -20.76 16.71 -2.02
C LEU A 784 -20.81 17.51 -0.71
N SER A 785 -21.38 18.72 -0.71
CA SER A 785 -21.48 19.56 0.49
C SER A 785 -22.49 19.03 1.53
N ALA A 786 -23.49 18.25 1.11
CA ALA A 786 -24.45 17.63 2.02
C ALA A 786 -23.83 16.46 2.83
N HIS A 787 -22.81 15.80 2.30
CA HIS A 787 -22.13 14.68 2.96
C HIS A 787 -21.03 15.18 3.93
N PRO A 788 -20.93 14.71 5.19
CA PRO A 788 -19.98 15.24 6.18
C PRO A 788 -18.51 15.24 5.75
N THR A 789 -18.05 14.18 5.09
CA THR A 789 -16.69 14.11 4.53
C THR A 789 -16.55 14.90 3.24
N GLY A 790 -17.62 15.02 2.44
CA GLY A 790 -17.61 15.82 1.22
C GLY A 790 -17.55 17.33 1.48
N ALA A 791 -18.31 17.83 2.45
CA ALA A 791 -18.22 19.21 2.97
C ALA A 791 -16.79 19.58 3.37
N LYS A 792 -16.07 18.66 4.02
CA LYS A 792 -14.66 18.82 4.43
C LYS A 792 -13.70 18.89 3.23
N PHE A 793 -14.03 18.28 2.09
CA PHE A 793 -13.31 18.45 0.83
C PHE A 793 -13.71 19.74 0.09
N VAL A 794 -15.00 20.10 0.04
CA VAL A 794 -15.47 21.35 -0.58
C VAL A 794 -14.90 22.59 0.12
N ALA A 795 -14.78 22.56 1.45
CA ALA A 795 -14.11 23.60 2.23
C ALA A 795 -12.60 23.76 1.91
N SER A 796 -11.96 22.73 1.33
CA SER A 796 -10.54 22.74 0.93
C SER A 796 -10.28 23.34 -0.46
N LEU A 797 -11.33 23.67 -1.22
CA LEU A 797 -11.23 24.39 -2.49
C LEU A 797 -10.45 25.71 -2.32
N ASN A 798 -9.75 26.13 -3.37
CA ASN A 798 -9.05 27.42 -3.37
C ASN A 798 -10.05 28.61 -3.42
N ALA A 799 -9.60 29.80 -3.02
CA ALA A 799 -10.48 30.97 -2.90
C ALA A 799 -11.22 31.33 -4.21
N PHE A 800 -10.57 31.15 -5.37
CA PHE A 800 -11.16 31.43 -6.68
C PHE A 800 -12.28 30.44 -7.03
N GLN A 801 -12.10 29.15 -6.71
CA GLN A 801 -13.13 28.12 -6.85
C GLN A 801 -14.31 28.35 -5.90
N ARG A 802 -14.04 28.71 -4.64
CA ARG A 802 -15.10 29.02 -3.65
C ARG A 802 -15.93 30.23 -4.08
N LEU A 803 -15.29 31.29 -4.59
CA LEU A 803 -15.99 32.45 -5.16
C LEU A 803 -16.83 32.08 -6.39
N ALA A 804 -16.33 31.23 -7.28
CA ALA A 804 -17.07 30.80 -8.47
C ALA A 804 -18.30 29.93 -8.11
N TYR A 805 -18.16 29.01 -7.16
CA TYR A 805 -19.27 28.21 -6.62
C TYR A 805 -20.36 29.10 -6.01
N VAL A 806 -20.00 30.04 -5.13
CA VAL A 806 -20.95 30.99 -4.53
C VAL A 806 -21.63 31.88 -5.58
N ARG A 807 -20.89 32.34 -6.60
CA ARG A 807 -21.43 33.19 -7.67
C ARG A 807 -22.48 32.43 -8.50
N LEU A 808 -22.18 31.20 -8.90
CA LEU A 808 -23.09 30.35 -9.68
C LEU A 808 -24.30 29.88 -8.85
N ALA A 809 -24.13 29.69 -7.53
CA ALA A 809 -25.23 29.36 -6.63
C ALA A 809 -26.24 30.51 -6.54
N ALA A 810 -25.75 31.75 -6.39
CA ALA A 810 -26.56 32.96 -6.38
C ALA A 810 -27.24 33.22 -7.75
N GLU A 811 -26.54 32.99 -8.88
CA GLU A 811 -27.15 33.03 -10.22
C GLU A 811 -28.36 32.09 -10.31
N ARG A 812 -28.19 30.81 -9.90
CA ARG A 812 -29.28 29.81 -9.89
C ARG A 812 -30.43 30.20 -8.96
N GLU A 813 -30.14 30.75 -7.78
CA GLU A 813 -31.17 31.24 -6.85
C GLU A 813 -31.99 32.37 -7.48
N THR A 814 -31.33 33.36 -8.11
CA THR A 814 -32.03 34.45 -8.81
C THR A 814 -32.84 33.98 -10.02
N ASP A 815 -32.38 32.97 -10.77
CA ASP A 815 -33.13 32.39 -11.89
C ASP A 815 -34.41 31.67 -11.41
N LEU A 816 -34.36 31.01 -10.25
CA LEU A 816 -35.51 30.34 -9.65
C LEU A 816 -36.54 31.35 -9.12
N ASP A 817 -36.09 32.44 -8.51
CA ASP A 817 -36.94 33.56 -8.06
C ASP A 817 -37.69 34.21 -9.24
N HIS A 818 -37.01 34.47 -10.36
CA HIS A 818 -37.65 35.05 -11.53
C HIS A 818 -38.70 34.11 -12.15
N ARG A 819 -38.46 32.79 -12.14
CA ARG A 819 -39.43 31.80 -12.62
C ARG A 819 -40.68 31.74 -11.73
N HIS A 820 -40.53 31.75 -10.40
CA HIS A 820 -41.68 31.79 -9.49
C HIS A 820 -42.49 33.08 -9.65
N ARG A 821 -41.84 34.24 -9.84
CA ARG A 821 -42.53 35.52 -10.07
C ARG A 821 -43.24 35.62 -11.42
N HIS A 822 -42.77 34.91 -12.44
CA HIS A 822 -43.50 34.82 -13.70
C HIS A 822 -44.73 33.92 -13.58
N HIS A 823 -44.61 32.72 -12.99
CA HIS A 823 -45.75 31.83 -12.81
C HIS A 823 -46.89 32.52 -12.01
N HIS A 824 -46.54 33.18 -10.90
CA HIS A 824 -47.49 33.95 -10.09
C HIS A 824 -48.07 35.21 -10.77
N HIS A 825 -47.68 35.53 -12.01
CA HIS A 825 -48.26 36.63 -12.78
C HIS A 825 -49.03 36.15 -14.02
N ASP A 826 -48.77 34.92 -14.48
CA ASP A 826 -49.56 34.24 -15.50
C ASP A 826 -50.82 33.56 -14.88
N ASP A 827 -50.76 33.17 -13.59
CA ASP A 827 -51.88 32.55 -12.85
C ASP A 827 -52.96 33.59 -12.36
N ASP A 828 -52.74 34.90 -12.54
CA ASP A 828 -53.64 35.99 -12.08
C ASP A 828 -54.72 36.39 -13.13
N ASP A 829 -54.70 35.82 -14.35
CA ASP A 829 -55.50 36.28 -15.52
C ASP A 829 -56.55 35.25 -16.05
N ASP A 830 -56.62 34.02 -15.51
CA ASP A 830 -57.58 32.96 -15.92
C ASP A 830 -58.21 32.26 -14.69
N ASP A 831 -59.16 32.93 -14.01
CA ASP A 831 -59.82 32.46 -12.77
C ASP A 831 -61.31 32.12 -13.00
N ASP A 832 -61.60 30.89 -13.49
CA ASP A 832 -62.96 30.31 -13.60
C ASP A 832 -62.92 28.75 -13.65
N GLU A 833 -63.32 28.09 -12.55
CA GLU A 833 -63.57 26.63 -12.32
C GLU A 833 -62.52 25.58 -12.84
N GLU A 834 -61.99 24.63 -12.05
CA GLU A 834 -62.69 23.64 -11.19
C GLU A 834 -61.70 22.98 -10.19
N LEU A 835 -62.19 22.40 -9.07
CA LEU A 835 -61.33 21.79 -8.03
C LEU A 835 -60.80 20.38 -8.38
N VAL A 836 -59.49 20.16 -8.17
CA VAL A 836 -58.90 18.81 -7.99
C VAL A 836 -57.97 18.78 -6.77
N THR A 837 -58.26 17.88 -5.82
CA THR A 837 -57.44 17.65 -4.61
C THR A 837 -56.70 16.31 -4.67
N GLU A 838 -55.37 16.30 -4.55
CA GLU A 838 -54.52 15.17 -4.12
C GLU A 838 -53.17 15.75 -3.61
N PRO A 839 -52.36 15.02 -2.80
CA PRO A 839 -51.66 15.64 -1.66
C PRO A 839 -50.21 16.09 -1.87
N GLU A 840 -49.82 17.13 -1.12
CA GLU A 840 -48.43 17.56 -0.96
C GLU A 840 -47.52 16.47 -0.38
N ARG A 841 -46.40 16.20 -1.06
CA ARG A 841 -45.26 15.49 -0.45
C ARG A 841 -44.41 16.45 0.38
N ALA A 842 -44.76 16.58 1.66
CA ALA A 842 -44.04 17.40 2.63
C ALA A 842 -42.51 17.12 2.66
N ARG A 843 -41.74 17.96 1.98
CA ARG A 843 -40.27 17.97 2.06
C ARG A 843 -39.86 18.52 3.43
N ARG A 844 -39.41 17.63 4.31
CA ARG A 844 -38.75 18.01 5.57
C ARG A 844 -37.51 18.83 5.28
N GLN A 845 -37.54 20.12 5.61
CA GLN A 845 -36.31 20.88 5.81
C GLN A 845 -35.44 20.17 6.85
N ARG A 846 -34.15 20.05 6.55
CA ARG A 846 -33.10 19.62 7.49
C ARG A 846 -32.01 20.67 7.42
N ASP A 847 -31.76 21.33 8.54
CA ASP A 847 -30.76 22.39 8.65
C ASP A 847 -29.33 21.83 8.62
N THR A 848 -28.87 21.50 7.42
CA THR A 848 -27.45 21.18 7.12
C THR A 848 -26.92 21.97 5.93
N THR A 849 -27.63 23.01 5.48
CA THR A 849 -27.11 24.02 4.56
C THR A 849 -25.98 24.79 5.25
N VAL A 850 -24.77 24.70 4.70
CA VAL A 850 -23.60 25.47 5.15
C VAL A 850 -23.90 26.95 4.95
N THR A 851 -24.21 27.67 6.02
CA THR A 851 -24.69 29.06 5.92
C THR A 851 -23.58 29.99 5.45
N ARG A 852 -23.98 31.03 4.71
CA ARG A 852 -23.12 32.07 4.10
C ARG A 852 -22.12 32.74 5.05
N GLU A 853 -22.39 32.72 6.36
CA GLU A 853 -21.52 33.29 7.40
C GLU A 853 -20.41 32.31 7.87
N SER A 854 -20.52 31.02 7.56
CA SER A 854 -19.54 29.99 7.93
C SER A 854 -18.44 29.74 6.89
N PHE A 855 -18.51 30.44 5.74
CA PHE A 855 -17.68 30.20 4.55
C PHE A 855 -16.89 31.44 4.08
N ALA A 856 -16.98 32.54 4.83
CA ALA A 856 -16.32 33.83 4.60
C ALA A 856 -15.21 34.06 5.63
#